data_AF-A0A2S1SJC3-F1
#
_entry.id   AF-A0A2S1SJC3-F1
#
_cell.length_a   1.000
_cell.length_b   1.000
_cell.length_c   1.000
_cell.angle_alpha   90.00
_cell.angle_beta   90.00
_cell.angle_gamma   90.00
#
_symmetry.space_group_name_H-M   'P 1'
#
loop_
_entity.id
_entity.type
_entity.pdbx_description
1 polymer ?
#
loop_
_entity_poly.entity_id
_entity_poly.type
_entity_poly.pdbx_seq_one_letter_code
_entity_poly.pdbx_strand_id
1 'polypeptide(L)'
;MKATLPFLFALFTAISYGQHKPQNTNNAGTVPAISKSGPKIRINGGSFFASLESQNVSVVSIQNDLNNWLGLSQDHTFKEVSNKKDNLGISHQNFQQFYKNIPVDGSSVMLHSKNGIATSMNGKIIAVEGFEINPVITKPEAKTIALKNLNATKLLHEYPVDLVLMKITKDQKQQTKLAFKVRIDASDPIQMTHVFVDAISGEVLQKINLIAQIDEPGTGQTLYRGQKSITVDSHQGAFRLRESARNIETYDAASATFSDVDGFQNFSDFTSPTSDWLTINPALDVHWGMEKTYDFFLNNFNRHSYDDLGSPIKNFVDGTMAIANTQNNAYALPPPYNVMVYGLGDGIQFTPLVGLDVEGHEFTHMVVQFNGNGGLTYFGESGALNESFADIFGTAIEFSADANGNWTIGEDMVVQSPFYLRSMSDPNSGSTQQPDSYNGTFWKSTSSNFDSGGVHYNSGVQNYWFYLLTEGGTGTNDFGYNFNVPAIGITTALEIAYRNLTTYLPNDATYADARDGSLLAAADLFGASSPEYLAVAEAWLAVNVEGNPTPLCDVITFLTDASGTFSDNSGNSDYLVYTECKWLIAPEGAQQITLDFTTFQTEEDYDFVKIYDGPNQNAPLLGSFSGHNLPPTISTSMGVGAMFIKFTSDDSINDTGWTADYTTLGIPTCTGTTTFTAVSATFDDGSGNGLYGNNQHCDWVIAPPCATFISLSFSEFETESQNDFVLVFDDIEGTHLIATLSGANLPGAVISAIGEMSIRFTTGFSNVMPGFTAAYTSDGNANGNANMILNDSDFGTITDGSEGSNYCNGQNSTWLIQPPQATSVTLQCSEFDIEAAIGNVFTDAFEIYDGTSDADTLLGRFAGNDLPPNITSSGGSMFIKFYSNATISGQGFAATYTSTQASSCSDAIFTNESGSFSDGSTNGNYANNSSCSWLIQPEDANSVTLSFTAFDTESGYDTVTVYDGIDATASVLGIFSGNPLPAEITSTGGNMFVTFNTNTTQRGDGWAASYTSTILGIQENHSGISMHIFPNPNNGKFTITSTLNAELTVSVVDMLGKTILPKHNIKNGNNDIDASQLSSGVYLLHFESDGNYYTEKLIIR
;
A
#
# COMPACT_ATOMS: atom_id res chain seq x y z
N MET A 1 -76.02 -32.21 -40.69
CA MET A 1 -76.30 -33.57 -40.16
C MET A 1 -74.99 -34.07 -39.56
N LYS A 2 -74.78 -34.38 -38.28
CA LYS A 2 -75.56 -34.27 -37.01
C LYS A 2 -74.90 -33.12 -36.16
N ALA A 3 -75.46 -32.40 -35.20
CA ALA A 3 -76.19 -32.75 -33.96
C ALA A 3 -75.32 -33.61 -32.99
N THR A 4 -75.13 -33.31 -31.69
CA THR A 4 -75.79 -32.33 -30.79
C THR A 4 -74.96 -32.04 -29.49
N LEU A 5 -75.19 -30.89 -28.82
CA LEU A 5 -74.96 -30.65 -27.36
C LEU A 5 -76.09 -31.32 -26.51
N PRO A 6 -76.11 -31.40 -25.13
CA PRO A 6 -75.54 -30.48 -24.10
C PRO A 6 -74.99 -31.20 -22.80
N PHE A 7 -75.24 -30.61 -21.60
CA PHE A 7 -74.86 -30.97 -20.19
C PHE A 7 -73.44 -30.57 -19.74
N LEU A 8 -73.19 -29.74 -18.70
CA LEU A 8 -73.99 -28.90 -17.78
C LEU A 8 -74.76 -29.56 -16.61
N PHE A 9 -74.27 -29.37 -15.37
CA PHE A 9 -74.93 -29.19 -14.03
C PHE A 9 -73.86 -29.38 -12.91
N ALA A 10 -73.89 -28.84 -11.67
CA ALA A 10 -74.08 -27.46 -11.15
C ALA A 10 -73.65 -27.42 -9.63
N LEU A 11 -73.64 -26.23 -8.99
CA LEU A 11 -73.55 -25.94 -7.52
C LEU A 11 -72.21 -26.09 -6.73
N PHE A 12 -71.86 -24.99 -6.02
CA PHE A 12 -71.36 -24.83 -4.63
C PHE A 12 -70.14 -25.60 -4.02
N THR A 13 -69.06 -24.81 -3.79
CA THR A 13 -68.28 -24.64 -2.53
C THR A 13 -67.79 -25.82 -1.63
N ALA A 14 -66.45 -25.92 -1.56
CA ALA A 14 -65.60 -25.95 -0.33
C ALA A 14 -65.28 -27.28 0.44
N ILE A 15 -64.09 -27.24 1.09
CA ILE A 15 -63.56 -28.06 2.22
C ILE A 15 -62.89 -29.44 1.95
N SER A 16 -61.55 -29.40 1.84
CA SER A 16 -60.52 -30.31 2.44
C SER A 16 -60.35 -31.81 2.03
N TYR A 17 -59.21 -32.38 2.47
CA TYR A 17 -58.65 -33.74 2.25
C TYR A 17 -58.25 -34.08 0.78
N GLY A 18 -57.26 -34.95 0.52
CA GLY A 18 -56.31 -35.65 1.41
C GLY A 18 -56.08 -37.12 0.99
N GLN A 19 -54.82 -37.56 0.83
CA GLN A 19 -54.45 -38.95 0.48
C GLN A 19 -53.23 -39.43 1.30
N HIS A 20 -52.97 -40.75 1.36
CA HIS A 20 -52.11 -41.35 2.38
C HIS A 20 -51.58 -42.76 2.03
N LYS A 21 -50.26 -42.99 2.21
CA LYS A 21 -49.57 -44.30 2.27
C LYS A 21 -49.43 -45.09 0.94
N PRO A 22 -48.53 -46.10 0.85
CA PRO A 22 -48.42 -47.35 1.67
C PRO A 22 -47.54 -47.22 2.95
N GLN A 23 -47.68 -47.97 4.06
CA GLN A 23 -47.86 -49.43 4.33
C GLN A 23 -46.58 -50.23 4.03
N ASN A 24 -45.96 -51.00 4.94
CA ASN A 24 -46.20 -51.31 6.37
C ASN A 24 -44.82 -51.74 7.00
N THR A 25 -44.56 -52.13 8.27
CA THR A 25 -45.34 -52.71 9.38
C THR A 25 -44.86 -52.28 10.78
N ASN A 26 -45.74 -52.50 11.78
CA ASN A 26 -45.54 -52.90 13.20
C ASN A 26 -44.10 -53.20 13.69
N ASN A 27 -43.71 -52.92 14.95
CA ASN A 27 -44.44 -53.30 16.19
C ASN A 27 -43.92 -52.60 17.49
N ALA A 28 -44.75 -52.57 18.56
CA ALA A 28 -44.48 -52.06 19.93
C ALA A 28 -44.08 -50.57 20.08
N GLY A 29 -44.29 -49.87 21.21
CA GLY A 29 -44.98 -50.20 22.47
C GLY A 29 -45.40 -48.92 23.23
N THR A 30 -46.23 -49.02 24.28
CA THR A 30 -46.88 -47.86 24.93
C THR A 30 -45.95 -46.96 25.76
N VAL A 31 -46.02 -45.65 25.54
CA VAL A 31 -45.31 -44.61 26.32
C VAL A 31 -46.01 -44.34 27.67
N PRO A 32 -45.29 -44.22 28.81
CA PRO A 32 -45.86 -43.80 30.09
C PRO A 32 -46.31 -42.33 30.09
N ALA A 33 -47.37 -42.00 30.83
CA ALA A 33 -47.90 -40.64 30.88
C ALA A 33 -46.98 -39.67 31.66
N ILE A 34 -46.63 -38.55 31.03
CA ILE A 34 -45.90 -37.44 31.66
C ILE A 34 -46.86 -36.68 32.60
N SER A 35 -46.41 -36.37 33.81
CA SER A 35 -47.21 -35.68 34.83
C SER A 35 -47.43 -34.20 34.52
N LYS A 36 -48.64 -33.69 34.84
CA LYS A 36 -48.94 -32.26 34.77
C LYS A 36 -48.27 -31.48 35.90
N SER A 37 -47.90 -30.22 35.61
CA SER A 37 -47.23 -29.22 36.47
C SER A 37 -45.87 -29.66 37.04
N GLY A 38 -44.81 -28.93 36.68
CA GLY A 38 -43.50 -29.05 37.30
C GLY A 38 -43.42 -28.33 38.67
N PRO A 39 -42.33 -28.54 39.44
CA PRO A 39 -42.14 -27.85 40.71
C PRO A 39 -41.91 -26.36 40.51
N LYS A 40 -42.54 -25.53 41.37
CA LYS A 40 -42.25 -24.09 41.42
C LYS A 40 -40.79 -23.84 41.79
N ILE A 41 -40.09 -23.09 40.94
CA ILE A 41 -38.68 -22.76 41.16
C ILE A 41 -38.55 -21.67 42.23
N ARG A 42 -37.52 -21.77 43.08
CA ARG A 42 -37.22 -20.76 44.10
C ARG A 42 -36.56 -19.54 43.46
N ILE A 43 -37.31 -18.45 43.36
CA ILE A 43 -36.84 -17.15 42.89
C ILE A 43 -36.35 -16.31 44.07
N ASN A 44 -35.25 -15.56 43.90
CA ASN A 44 -34.68 -14.65 44.89
C ASN A 44 -34.30 -13.33 44.23
N GLY A 45 -34.95 -12.22 44.60
CA GLY A 45 -34.72 -10.91 43.96
C GLY A 45 -35.07 -10.84 42.47
N GLY A 46 -35.88 -11.77 41.97
CA GLY A 46 -36.17 -11.97 40.54
C GLY A 46 -35.25 -12.98 39.85
N SER A 47 -34.03 -13.17 40.35
CA SER A 47 -33.08 -14.18 39.83
C SER A 47 -33.42 -15.59 40.30
N PHE A 48 -33.10 -16.61 39.48
CA PHE A 48 -33.29 -18.02 39.83
C PHE A 48 -32.27 -18.94 39.14
N PHE A 49 -32.12 -20.14 39.71
CA PHE A 49 -31.41 -21.29 39.13
C PHE A 49 -32.12 -22.57 39.57
N ALA A 50 -32.22 -23.55 38.68
CA ALA A 50 -32.70 -24.89 38.95
C ALA A 50 -31.89 -25.93 38.16
N SER A 51 -31.35 -26.94 38.84
CA SER A 51 -30.93 -28.19 38.18
C SER A 51 -32.16 -29.07 37.94
N LEU A 52 -32.24 -29.65 36.75
CA LEU A 52 -33.37 -30.43 36.23
C LEU A 52 -32.97 -31.84 35.80
N GLU A 53 -31.66 -32.18 35.84
CA GLU A 53 -31.08 -33.46 35.40
C GLU A 53 -31.78 -34.69 36.01
N SER A 54 -32.17 -34.59 37.29
CA SER A 54 -32.86 -35.66 38.03
C SER A 54 -34.37 -35.73 37.78
N GLN A 55 -34.96 -34.80 37.02
CA GLN A 55 -36.39 -34.71 36.77
C GLN A 55 -36.81 -35.22 35.37
N ASN A 56 -35.86 -35.38 34.45
CA ASN A 56 -36.08 -35.94 33.10
C ASN A 56 -37.24 -35.29 32.32
N VAL A 57 -37.30 -33.96 32.35
CA VAL A 57 -38.36 -33.16 31.71
C VAL A 57 -37.93 -32.73 30.31
N SER A 58 -38.82 -32.83 29.33
CA SER A 58 -38.55 -32.34 27.98
C SER A 58 -38.61 -30.82 27.89
N VAL A 59 -37.75 -30.23 27.06
CA VAL A 59 -37.71 -28.78 26.77
C VAL A 59 -39.11 -28.22 26.45
N VAL A 60 -39.85 -28.91 25.58
CA VAL A 60 -41.21 -28.54 25.15
C VAL A 60 -42.20 -28.49 26.31
N SER A 61 -42.03 -29.34 27.34
CA SER A 61 -42.90 -29.33 28.53
C SER A 61 -42.61 -28.15 29.48
N ILE A 62 -41.45 -27.52 29.37
CA ILE A 62 -41.10 -26.32 30.14
C ILE A 62 -41.56 -25.08 29.37
N GLN A 63 -41.18 -24.96 28.08
CA GLN A 63 -41.59 -23.86 27.19
C GLN A 63 -43.10 -23.57 27.25
N ASN A 64 -43.95 -24.61 27.21
CA ASN A 64 -45.41 -24.48 27.23
C ASN A 64 -46.01 -24.07 28.59
N ASP A 65 -45.25 -24.09 29.68
CA ASP A 65 -45.77 -23.90 31.05
C ASP A 65 -44.90 -22.95 31.92
N LEU A 66 -43.98 -22.20 31.31
CA LEU A 66 -43.01 -21.32 31.99
C LEU A 66 -43.64 -20.45 33.08
N ASN A 67 -44.84 -19.91 32.85
CA ASN A 67 -45.59 -19.11 33.83
C ASN A 67 -45.83 -19.87 35.15
N ASN A 68 -46.19 -21.16 35.13
CA ASN A 68 -46.44 -21.93 36.34
C ASN A 68 -45.15 -22.33 37.06
N TRP A 69 -44.11 -22.72 36.31
CA TRP A 69 -42.77 -23.03 36.85
C TRP A 69 -42.15 -21.82 37.57
N LEU A 70 -42.34 -20.61 37.00
CA LEU A 70 -41.80 -19.34 37.48
C LEU A 70 -42.77 -18.55 38.38
N GLY A 71 -43.98 -19.08 38.62
CA GLY A 71 -44.97 -18.49 39.53
C GLY A 71 -45.58 -17.16 39.05
N LEU A 72 -45.60 -16.91 37.74
CA LEU A 72 -46.11 -15.70 37.10
C LEU A 72 -47.60 -15.80 36.72
N SER A 73 -48.26 -14.65 36.58
CA SER A 73 -49.63 -14.54 36.08
C SER A 73 -49.70 -14.77 34.56
N GLN A 74 -50.87 -15.17 34.05
CA GLN A 74 -51.11 -15.44 32.61
C GLN A 74 -51.07 -14.19 31.70
N ASP A 75 -50.92 -12.99 32.28
CA ASP A 75 -50.59 -11.77 31.53
C ASP A 75 -49.14 -11.82 30.97
N HIS A 76 -48.27 -12.68 31.52
CA HIS A 76 -46.90 -12.84 31.06
C HIS A 76 -46.78 -13.86 29.92
N THR A 77 -45.86 -13.60 29.01
CA THR A 77 -45.48 -14.53 27.93
C THR A 77 -43.97 -14.55 27.76
N PHE A 78 -43.45 -15.57 27.07
CA PHE A 78 -42.03 -15.73 26.78
C PHE A 78 -41.85 -16.00 25.29
N LYS A 79 -40.84 -15.37 24.67
CA LYS A 79 -40.47 -15.59 23.27
C LYS A 79 -39.01 -16.02 23.19
N GLU A 80 -38.72 -17.10 22.47
CA GLU A 80 -37.35 -17.54 22.19
C GLU A 80 -36.62 -16.48 21.35
N VAL A 81 -35.41 -16.10 21.76
CA VAL A 81 -34.58 -15.08 21.11
C VAL A 81 -33.27 -15.64 20.55
N SER A 82 -32.77 -16.75 21.10
CA SER A 82 -31.67 -17.51 20.50
C SER A 82 -31.63 -18.95 21.01
N ASN A 83 -31.08 -19.84 20.19
CA ASN A 83 -30.81 -21.23 20.51
C ASN A 83 -29.43 -21.57 19.94
N LYS A 84 -28.44 -21.80 20.81
CA LYS A 84 -27.07 -22.16 20.42
C LYS A 84 -26.72 -23.54 20.95
N LYS A 85 -25.94 -24.31 20.20
CA LYS A 85 -25.42 -25.61 20.64
C LYS A 85 -23.92 -25.53 20.82
N ASP A 86 -23.40 -26.05 21.92
CA ASP A 86 -21.96 -26.06 22.21
C ASP A 86 -21.26 -27.34 21.72
N ASN A 87 -19.93 -27.33 21.83
CA ASN A 87 -19.05 -28.44 21.45
C ASN A 87 -19.23 -29.68 22.35
N LEU A 88 -19.88 -29.54 23.52
CA LEU A 88 -20.27 -30.64 24.40
C LEU A 88 -21.65 -31.23 24.03
N GLY A 89 -22.30 -30.67 23.00
CA GLY A 89 -23.59 -31.09 22.48
C GLY A 89 -24.81 -30.62 23.28
N ILE A 90 -24.63 -29.64 24.19
CA ILE A 90 -25.70 -29.04 24.98
C ILE A 90 -26.32 -27.89 24.16
N SER A 91 -27.65 -27.80 24.15
CA SER A 91 -28.42 -26.72 23.55
C SER A 91 -28.88 -25.73 24.61
N HIS A 92 -28.53 -24.47 24.40
CA HIS A 92 -28.74 -23.31 25.27
C HIS A 92 -29.79 -22.40 24.61
N GLN A 93 -31.02 -22.42 25.14
CA GLN A 93 -32.13 -21.60 24.66
C GLN A 93 -32.37 -20.38 25.56
N ASN A 94 -32.45 -19.21 24.94
CA ASN A 94 -32.73 -17.94 25.63
C ASN A 94 -34.12 -17.43 25.28
N PHE A 95 -34.87 -16.97 26.29
CA PHE A 95 -36.21 -16.41 26.15
C PHE A 95 -36.30 -15.02 26.77
N GLN A 96 -36.90 -14.08 26.04
CA GLN A 96 -37.28 -12.76 26.56
C GLN A 96 -38.65 -12.84 27.24
N GLN A 97 -38.79 -12.25 28.43
CA GLN A 97 -40.07 -12.11 29.14
C GLN A 97 -40.85 -10.91 28.58
N PHE A 98 -42.17 -11.08 28.45
CA PHE A 98 -43.13 -10.03 28.10
C PHE A 98 -44.26 -9.99 29.14
N TYR A 99 -44.92 -8.84 29.30
CA TYR A 99 -46.18 -8.67 30.03
C TYR A 99 -47.17 -7.94 29.11
N LYS A 100 -48.31 -8.57 28.82
CA LYS A 100 -49.32 -8.09 27.86
C LYS A 100 -48.69 -7.63 26.52
N ASN A 101 -47.82 -8.46 25.96
CA ASN A 101 -47.05 -8.25 24.74
C ASN A 101 -46.00 -7.11 24.75
N ILE A 102 -45.76 -6.44 25.88
CA ILE A 102 -44.65 -5.49 26.05
C ILE A 102 -43.43 -6.19 26.67
N PRO A 103 -42.22 -6.08 26.09
CA PRO A 103 -41.01 -6.69 26.64
C PRO A 103 -40.67 -6.11 28.01
N VAL A 104 -40.18 -6.96 28.91
CA VAL A 104 -39.79 -6.59 30.27
C VAL A 104 -38.27 -6.46 30.34
N ASP A 105 -37.76 -5.23 30.42
CA ASP A 105 -36.33 -4.94 30.35
C ASP A 105 -35.58 -5.47 31.59
N GLY A 106 -34.33 -5.92 31.39
CA GLY A 106 -33.52 -6.52 32.46
C GLY A 106 -34.00 -7.89 32.95
N SER A 107 -34.77 -8.61 32.13
CA SER A 107 -35.28 -9.96 32.42
C SER A 107 -35.08 -10.93 31.24
N SER A 108 -34.70 -12.18 31.54
CA SER A 108 -34.44 -13.25 30.58
C SER A 108 -34.50 -14.63 31.26
N VAL A 109 -34.78 -15.67 30.49
CA VAL A 109 -34.75 -17.07 30.92
C VAL A 109 -33.81 -17.86 30.01
N MET A 110 -32.89 -18.62 30.60
CA MET A 110 -31.95 -19.53 29.96
C MET A 110 -32.34 -20.97 30.28
N LEU A 111 -32.54 -21.81 29.27
CA LEU A 111 -32.87 -23.23 29.40
C LEU A 111 -31.80 -24.07 28.70
N HIS A 112 -31.18 -24.96 29.47
CA HIS A 112 -30.09 -25.82 29.01
C HIS A 112 -30.60 -27.24 28.84
N SER A 113 -30.18 -27.91 27.77
CA SER A 113 -30.71 -29.23 27.43
C SER A 113 -29.72 -30.10 26.67
N LYS A 114 -29.83 -31.42 26.80
CA LYS A 114 -29.07 -32.38 26.01
C LYS A 114 -30.04 -33.43 25.48
N ASN A 115 -29.97 -33.69 24.17
CA ASN A 115 -30.89 -34.59 23.45
C ASN A 115 -32.39 -34.28 23.69
N GLY A 116 -32.76 -33.00 23.87
CA GLY A 116 -34.15 -32.54 24.08
C GLY A 116 -34.68 -32.66 25.53
N ILE A 117 -33.87 -33.21 26.44
CA ILE A 117 -34.16 -33.24 27.89
C ILE A 117 -33.46 -32.06 28.56
N ALA A 118 -34.18 -31.33 29.42
CA ALA A 118 -33.63 -30.19 30.15
C ALA A 118 -32.68 -30.63 31.26
N THR A 119 -31.48 -30.07 31.29
CA THR A 119 -30.45 -30.32 32.31
C THR A 119 -30.49 -29.26 33.41
N SER A 120 -30.68 -27.99 33.07
CA SER A 120 -30.85 -26.90 34.03
C SER A 120 -31.59 -25.71 33.41
N MET A 121 -32.09 -24.82 34.26
CA MET A 121 -32.72 -23.56 33.84
C MET A 121 -32.37 -22.44 34.83
N ASN A 122 -32.01 -21.27 34.32
CA ASN A 122 -31.61 -20.12 35.13
C ASN A 122 -32.07 -18.80 34.48
N GLY A 123 -31.85 -17.68 35.17
CA GLY A 123 -32.10 -16.36 34.61
C GLY A 123 -32.67 -15.41 35.65
N LYS A 124 -33.41 -14.41 35.16
CA LYS A 124 -34.01 -13.36 35.98
C LYS A 124 -35.35 -12.95 35.41
N ILE A 125 -36.40 -13.01 36.22
CA ILE A 125 -37.75 -12.55 35.89
C ILE A 125 -38.11 -11.32 36.71
N ILE A 126 -39.05 -10.53 36.19
CA ILE A 126 -39.70 -9.43 36.90
C ILE A 126 -41.20 -9.71 36.93
N ALA A 127 -41.76 -9.86 38.13
CA ALA A 127 -43.19 -10.03 38.30
C ALA A 127 -43.94 -8.69 38.16
N VAL A 128 -44.95 -8.67 37.27
CA VAL A 128 -45.85 -7.53 37.06
C VAL A 128 -47.29 -7.99 37.26
N GLU A 129 -48.05 -7.26 38.09
CA GLU A 129 -49.47 -7.53 38.34
C GLU A 129 -50.25 -6.22 38.24
N GLY A 130 -51.47 -6.28 37.69
CA GLY A 130 -52.42 -5.15 37.68
C GLY A 130 -51.97 -3.91 36.89
N PHE A 131 -50.93 -4.00 36.05
CA PHE A 131 -50.38 -2.84 35.34
C PHE A 131 -51.12 -2.60 34.00
N GLU A 132 -51.36 -1.33 33.66
CA GLU A 132 -51.98 -0.90 32.41
C GLU A 132 -50.96 -0.27 31.45
N ILE A 133 -51.07 -0.55 30.16
CA ILE A 133 -50.14 -0.06 29.13
C ILE A 133 -50.82 1.06 28.36
N ASN A 134 -50.70 2.27 28.90
CA ASN A 134 -51.27 3.50 28.33
C ASN A 134 -50.14 4.54 28.16
N PRO A 135 -49.30 4.44 27.11
CA PRO A 135 -48.30 5.47 26.82
C PRO A 135 -49.01 6.77 26.40
N VAL A 136 -48.50 7.91 26.89
CA VAL A 136 -49.03 9.26 26.61
C VAL A 136 -48.14 10.01 25.62
N ILE A 137 -46.82 9.86 25.72
CA ILE A 137 -45.87 10.41 24.75
C ILE A 137 -45.58 9.40 23.62
N THR A 138 -45.11 9.90 22.49
CA THR A 138 -44.79 9.10 21.30
C THR A 138 -43.31 8.72 21.21
N LYS A 139 -42.98 7.73 20.37
CA LYS A 139 -41.59 7.31 20.10
C LYS A 139 -40.67 8.48 19.63
N PRO A 140 -41.10 9.37 18.70
CA PRO A 140 -40.29 10.53 18.32
C PRO A 140 -40.05 11.52 19.46
N GLU A 141 -41.07 11.82 20.28
CA GLU A 141 -40.91 12.70 21.44
C GLU A 141 -39.91 12.13 22.45
N ALA A 142 -39.96 10.82 22.71
CA ALA A 142 -38.98 10.14 23.55
C ALA A 142 -37.55 10.23 22.97
N LYS A 143 -37.37 10.09 21.66
CA LYS A 143 -36.07 10.28 20.99
C LYS A 143 -35.56 11.71 21.14
N THR A 144 -36.41 12.72 20.94
CA THR A 144 -36.06 14.14 21.13
C THR A 144 -35.70 14.44 22.59
N ILE A 145 -36.41 13.86 23.56
CA ILE A 145 -36.07 13.97 24.99
C ILE A 145 -34.70 13.33 25.28
N ALA A 146 -34.42 12.14 24.74
CA ALA A 146 -33.15 11.44 24.92
C ALA A 146 -31.96 12.22 24.34
N LEU A 147 -32.05 12.66 23.08
CA LEU A 147 -31.04 13.51 22.42
C LEU A 147 -30.72 14.75 23.25
N LYS A 148 -31.75 15.53 23.61
CA LYS A 148 -31.62 16.74 24.43
C LYS A 148 -31.07 16.47 25.83
N ASN A 149 -31.28 15.27 26.38
CA ASN A 149 -30.77 14.89 27.70
C ASN A 149 -29.32 14.37 27.69
N LEU A 150 -28.76 14.14 26.50
CA LEU A 150 -27.36 13.75 26.27
C LEU A 150 -26.52 14.85 25.60
N ASN A 151 -27.14 15.99 25.24
CA ASN A 151 -26.57 17.04 24.39
C ASN A 151 -26.07 16.52 23.02
N ALA A 152 -26.54 15.36 22.56
CA ALA A 152 -26.09 14.74 21.33
C ALA A 152 -26.58 15.53 20.10
N THR A 153 -25.64 16.07 19.33
CA THR A 153 -25.86 16.88 18.12
C THR A 153 -25.73 16.05 16.85
N LYS A 154 -24.73 15.14 16.79
CA LYS A 154 -24.41 14.28 15.64
C LYS A 154 -24.51 12.81 16.04
N LEU A 155 -25.52 12.11 15.50
CA LEU A 155 -25.67 10.66 15.65
C LEU A 155 -24.71 9.89 14.73
N LEU A 156 -24.23 8.75 15.22
CA LEU A 156 -23.55 7.72 14.41
C LEU A 156 -24.55 6.79 13.72
N HIS A 157 -25.67 6.47 14.38
CA HIS A 157 -26.68 5.55 13.84
C HIS A 157 -28.10 5.82 14.39
N GLU A 158 -29.11 5.46 13.61
CA GLU A 158 -30.54 5.59 13.91
C GLU A 158 -31.13 4.27 14.43
N TYR A 159 -31.37 4.14 15.74
CA TYR A 159 -31.97 2.93 16.32
C TYR A 159 -33.48 3.02 16.51
N PRO A 160 -34.23 1.90 16.39
CA PRO A 160 -35.64 1.86 16.74
C PRO A 160 -35.82 2.12 18.25
N VAL A 161 -36.78 2.99 18.58
CA VAL A 161 -37.17 3.24 19.98
C VAL A 161 -38.11 2.13 20.45
N ASP A 162 -37.72 1.38 21.47
CA ASP A 162 -38.55 0.30 22.03
C ASP A 162 -39.44 0.76 23.17
N LEU A 163 -40.67 0.23 23.26
CA LEU A 163 -41.55 0.41 24.42
C LEU A 163 -41.36 -0.78 25.35
N VAL A 164 -40.89 -0.54 26.57
CA VAL A 164 -40.52 -1.57 27.55
C VAL A 164 -41.24 -1.35 28.89
N LEU A 165 -41.39 -2.43 29.66
CA LEU A 165 -41.71 -2.37 31.08
C LEU A 165 -40.44 -2.61 31.90
N MET A 166 -40.18 -1.75 32.89
CA MET A 166 -38.99 -1.85 33.75
C MET A 166 -39.34 -1.67 35.23
N LYS A 167 -38.41 -2.08 36.12
CA LYS A 167 -38.45 -1.78 37.55
C LYS A 167 -37.37 -0.76 37.89
N ILE A 168 -37.79 0.40 38.37
CA ILE A 168 -36.89 1.40 38.97
C ILE A 168 -37.00 1.35 40.50
N THR A 169 -35.94 1.77 41.20
CA THR A 169 -35.98 1.95 42.65
C THR A 169 -35.95 3.45 42.97
N LYS A 170 -37.03 3.99 43.51
CA LYS A 170 -37.15 5.40 43.94
C LYS A 170 -37.62 5.41 45.39
N ASP A 171 -36.94 6.18 46.25
CA ASP A 171 -37.20 6.24 47.70
C ASP A 171 -37.19 4.87 48.41
N GLN A 172 -36.19 4.03 48.08
CA GLN A 172 -36.04 2.63 48.52
C GLN A 172 -37.23 1.71 48.15
N LYS A 173 -38.13 2.14 47.25
CA LYS A 173 -39.28 1.34 46.78
C LYS A 173 -39.14 0.99 45.30
N GLN A 174 -39.36 -0.28 44.99
CA GLN A 174 -39.46 -0.79 43.62
C GLN A 174 -40.78 -0.32 42.99
N GLN A 175 -40.69 0.40 41.87
CA GLN A 175 -41.84 0.87 41.09
C GLN A 175 -41.79 0.27 39.69
N THR A 176 -42.91 -0.25 39.19
CA THR A 176 -43.04 -0.61 37.77
C THR A 176 -43.23 0.67 36.96
N LYS A 177 -42.50 0.82 35.85
CA LYS A 177 -42.65 1.91 34.89
C LYS A 177 -42.80 1.37 33.47
N LEU A 178 -43.61 2.07 32.68
CA LEU A 178 -43.63 1.93 31.23
C LEU A 178 -42.69 3.00 30.67
N ALA A 179 -41.74 2.61 29.84
CA ALA A 179 -40.68 3.50 29.36
C ALA A 179 -40.38 3.25 27.89
N PHE A 180 -39.94 4.30 27.20
CA PHE A 180 -39.27 4.19 25.92
C PHE A 180 -37.77 4.01 26.14
N LYS A 181 -37.22 2.91 25.65
CA LYS A 181 -35.79 2.65 25.59
C LYS A 181 -35.27 3.18 24.26
N VAL A 182 -34.47 4.24 24.32
CA VAL A 182 -33.83 4.89 23.17
C VAL A 182 -32.34 4.56 23.23
N ARG A 183 -31.78 3.92 22.19
CA ARG A 183 -30.33 3.87 22.01
C ARG A 183 -29.89 5.13 21.26
N ILE A 184 -28.92 5.84 21.83
CA ILE A 184 -28.27 7.01 21.23
C ILE A 184 -26.78 6.68 21.15
N ASP A 185 -26.29 6.52 19.91
CA ASP A 185 -24.87 6.45 19.61
C ASP A 185 -24.52 7.72 18.83
N ALA A 186 -23.61 8.52 19.37
CA ALA A 186 -23.28 9.86 18.88
C ALA A 186 -21.77 10.07 18.81
N SER A 187 -21.34 10.95 17.90
CA SER A 187 -19.93 11.37 17.75
C SER A 187 -19.67 12.78 18.27
N ASP A 188 -20.71 13.51 18.67
CA ASP A 188 -20.62 14.86 19.23
C ASP A 188 -21.67 15.02 20.35
N PRO A 189 -21.24 14.97 21.63
CA PRO A 189 -19.98 14.37 22.08
C PRO A 189 -19.99 12.84 21.87
N ILE A 190 -18.82 12.21 21.81
CA ILE A 190 -18.69 10.76 21.63
C ILE A 190 -19.35 10.02 22.81
N GLN A 191 -20.41 9.26 22.53
CA GLN A 191 -21.08 8.43 23.54
C GLN A 191 -21.98 7.38 22.88
N MET A 192 -22.07 6.19 23.48
CA MET A 192 -23.14 5.22 23.21
C MET A 192 -23.92 5.00 24.48
N THR A 193 -25.25 5.20 24.48
CA THR A 193 -26.07 5.19 25.70
C THR A 193 -27.51 4.76 25.43
N HIS A 194 -28.04 3.87 26.27
CA HIS A 194 -29.49 3.66 26.41
C HIS A 194 -30.09 4.69 27.37
N VAL A 195 -31.03 5.50 26.89
CA VAL A 195 -31.85 6.41 27.70
C VAL A 195 -33.25 5.81 27.86
N PHE A 196 -33.72 5.71 29.10
CA PHE A 196 -35.07 5.27 29.43
C PHE A 196 -35.94 6.48 29.77
N VAL A 197 -36.88 6.82 28.88
CA VAL A 197 -37.81 7.94 29.03
C VAL A 197 -39.17 7.41 29.50
N ASP A 198 -39.74 7.98 30.57
CA ASP A 198 -41.06 7.60 31.05
C ASP A 198 -42.14 7.82 29.98
N ALA A 199 -42.84 6.76 29.60
CA ALA A 199 -43.80 6.80 28.51
C ALA A 199 -45.09 7.58 28.84
N ILE A 200 -45.26 8.02 30.10
CA ILE A 200 -46.42 8.79 30.58
C ILE A 200 -46.02 10.24 30.88
N SER A 201 -44.85 10.49 31.51
CA SER A 201 -44.45 11.83 31.96
C SER A 201 -43.33 12.50 31.15
N GLY A 202 -42.57 11.76 30.33
CA GLY A 202 -41.36 12.28 29.70
C GLY A 202 -40.16 12.49 30.65
N GLU A 203 -40.26 12.07 31.91
CA GLU A 203 -39.15 12.05 32.86
C GLU A 203 -38.09 11.04 32.39
N VAL A 204 -36.81 11.44 32.29
CA VAL A 204 -35.72 10.47 32.06
C VAL A 204 -35.52 9.67 33.35
N LEU A 205 -35.87 8.39 33.30
CA LEU A 205 -35.88 7.49 34.46
C LEU A 205 -34.51 6.90 34.76
N GLN A 206 -33.72 6.61 33.72
CA GLN A 206 -32.42 5.97 33.82
C GLN A 206 -31.59 6.23 32.55
N LYS A 207 -30.27 6.31 32.70
CA LYS A 207 -29.28 6.14 31.63
C LYS A 207 -28.51 4.84 31.87
N ILE A 208 -28.11 4.16 30.81
CA ILE A 208 -27.12 3.08 30.84
C ILE A 208 -26.15 3.36 29.69
N ASN A 209 -24.97 3.86 29.99
CA ASN A 209 -23.91 4.01 29.01
C ASN A 209 -23.52 2.60 28.50
N LEU A 210 -23.36 2.46 27.19
CA LEU A 210 -23.02 1.20 26.53
C LEU A 210 -21.51 0.97 26.44
N ILE A 211 -20.73 2.05 26.42
CA ILE A 211 -19.31 2.05 26.77
C ILE A 211 -19.18 2.70 28.15
N ALA A 212 -18.47 2.08 29.07
CA ALA A 212 -18.32 2.55 30.46
C ALA A 212 -17.23 3.64 30.63
N GLN A 213 -16.57 3.94 29.52
CA GLN A 213 -15.34 4.70 29.31
C GLN A 213 -15.57 5.43 27.98
N ILE A 214 -15.18 6.69 27.86
CA ILE A 214 -15.20 7.42 26.59
C ILE A 214 -13.75 7.75 26.29
N ASP A 215 -13.27 7.35 25.11
CA ASP A 215 -11.95 7.73 24.63
C ASP A 215 -11.96 9.22 24.26
N GLU A 216 -11.12 9.99 24.93
CA GLU A 216 -11.00 11.43 24.80
C GLU A 216 -9.58 11.78 24.33
N PRO A 217 -9.41 12.67 23.35
CA PRO A 217 -8.08 13.09 22.90
C PRO A 217 -7.39 13.96 23.95
N GLY A 218 -6.07 13.86 24.04
CA GLY A 218 -5.25 14.61 24.99
C GLY A 218 -3.78 14.73 24.58
N THR A 219 -3.03 15.54 25.34
CA THR A 219 -1.60 15.77 25.12
C THR A 219 -0.76 15.12 26.22
N GLY A 220 0.10 14.16 25.88
CA GLY A 220 1.05 13.54 26.79
C GLY A 220 2.41 14.25 26.78
N GLN A 221 2.90 14.70 27.94
CA GLN A 221 4.29 15.12 28.11
C GLN A 221 5.17 13.90 28.40
N THR A 222 5.63 13.25 27.33
CA THR A 222 6.60 12.14 27.37
C THR A 222 7.96 12.58 27.95
N LEU A 223 8.75 11.62 28.42
CA LEU A 223 10.08 11.77 29.00
C LEU A 223 11.12 12.05 27.93
N TYR A 224 11.18 11.23 26.88
CA TYR A 224 12.22 11.33 25.85
C TYR A 224 11.78 12.18 24.66
N ARG A 225 10.54 12.01 24.19
CA ARG A 225 10.08 12.53 22.88
C ARG A 225 9.17 13.77 22.97
N GLY A 226 9.17 14.48 24.10
CA GLY A 226 8.47 15.77 24.27
C GLY A 226 6.95 15.66 24.39
N GLN A 227 6.21 16.60 23.78
CA GLN A 227 4.74 16.55 23.77
C GLN A 227 4.24 15.75 22.57
N LYS A 228 3.43 14.71 22.84
CA LYS A 228 2.80 13.85 21.83
C LYS A 228 1.28 13.88 22.04
N SER A 229 0.52 13.65 20.96
CA SER A 229 -0.92 13.37 21.05
C SER A 229 -1.14 11.97 21.61
N ILE A 230 -2.10 11.80 22.52
CA ILE A 230 -2.50 10.51 23.10
C ILE A 230 -4.02 10.40 23.19
N THR A 231 -4.50 9.16 23.31
CA THR A 231 -5.89 8.79 23.54
C THR A 231 -6.05 8.36 25.00
N VAL A 232 -7.06 8.85 25.73
CA VAL A 232 -7.23 8.55 27.17
C VAL A 232 -8.70 8.40 27.57
N ASP A 233 -9.01 7.41 28.39
CA ASP A 233 -10.40 7.17 28.82
C ASP A 233 -10.86 8.12 29.92
N SER A 234 -12.10 8.61 29.81
CA SER A 234 -12.76 9.34 30.89
C SER A 234 -13.46 8.37 31.85
N HIS A 235 -13.03 8.37 33.11
CA HIS A 235 -13.54 7.49 34.15
C HIS A 235 -13.75 8.20 35.50
N GLN A 236 -14.99 8.13 36.01
CA GLN A 236 -15.40 8.69 37.32
C GLN A 236 -15.08 10.19 37.54
N GLY A 237 -14.81 10.97 36.48
CA GLY A 237 -14.46 12.39 36.56
C GLY A 237 -12.95 12.67 36.58
N ALA A 238 -12.13 11.66 36.29
CA ALA A 238 -10.72 11.77 35.92
C ALA A 238 -10.51 11.15 34.52
N PHE A 239 -9.31 11.32 33.97
CA PHE A 239 -8.83 10.67 32.75
C PHE A 239 -7.75 9.65 33.11
N ARG A 240 -7.61 8.57 32.34
CA ARG A 240 -6.68 7.47 32.62
C ARG A 240 -5.89 7.09 31.38
N LEU A 241 -4.70 6.52 31.57
CA LEU A 241 -3.88 5.96 30.49
C LEU A 241 -4.43 4.60 30.07
N ARG A 242 -5.63 4.62 29.47
CA ARG A 242 -6.29 3.50 28.81
C ARG A 242 -7.06 4.04 27.61
N GLU A 243 -7.25 3.23 26.57
CA GLU A 243 -8.12 3.58 25.44
C GLU A 243 -8.77 2.33 24.83
N SER A 244 -9.99 2.47 24.32
CA SER A 244 -10.83 1.36 23.86
C SER A 244 -10.75 1.06 22.36
N ALA A 245 -10.18 1.96 21.55
CA ALA A 245 -10.06 1.79 20.11
C ALA A 245 -8.95 0.78 19.72
N ARG A 246 -7.79 0.88 20.37
CA ARG A 246 -6.64 -0.05 20.28
C ARG A 246 -6.56 -1.03 21.45
N ASN A 247 -7.43 -0.88 22.46
CA ASN A 247 -7.51 -1.75 23.64
C ASN A 247 -6.23 -1.71 24.51
N ILE A 248 -5.63 -0.52 24.68
CA ILE A 248 -4.39 -0.31 25.44
C ILE A 248 -4.71 0.07 26.90
N GLU A 249 -3.98 -0.50 27.85
CA GLU A 249 -4.05 -0.18 29.28
C GLU A 249 -2.64 0.01 29.88
N THR A 250 -2.36 1.17 30.48
CA THR A 250 -1.08 1.47 31.13
C THR A 250 -1.28 1.76 32.63
N TYR A 251 -0.59 0.98 33.46
CA TYR A 251 -0.80 0.87 34.90
C TYR A 251 0.39 1.32 35.73
N ASP A 252 0.11 1.94 36.88
CA ASP A 252 1.06 2.20 37.96
C ASP A 252 1.25 0.92 38.77
N ALA A 253 2.45 0.35 38.71
CA ALA A 253 2.82 -0.89 39.37
C ALA A 253 3.69 -0.69 40.63
N ALA A 254 3.94 0.55 41.06
CA ALA A 254 4.83 0.89 42.18
C ALA A 254 4.41 0.26 43.54
N SER A 255 3.12 -0.05 43.68
CA SER A 255 2.54 -0.75 44.85
C SER A 255 2.05 -2.17 44.54
N ALA A 256 2.29 -2.67 43.33
CA ALA A 256 1.79 -3.95 42.87
C ALA A 256 2.59 -5.14 43.43
N THR A 257 1.94 -6.28 43.48
CA THR A 257 2.49 -7.56 43.94
C THR A 257 2.28 -8.61 42.87
N PHE A 258 3.36 -9.19 42.34
CA PHE A 258 3.29 -10.29 41.38
C PHE A 258 2.99 -11.64 42.06
N SER A 259 2.32 -12.55 41.35
CA SER A 259 2.08 -13.94 41.76
C SER A 259 2.05 -14.90 40.58
N ASP A 260 2.55 -16.12 40.79
CA ASP A 260 2.68 -17.18 39.75
C ASP A 260 1.34 -17.80 39.28
N VAL A 261 0.20 -17.18 39.62
CA VAL A 261 -1.15 -17.66 39.34
C VAL A 261 -2.04 -16.54 38.84
N ASP A 262 -2.05 -15.39 39.53
CA ASP A 262 -2.95 -14.26 39.25
C ASP A 262 -2.20 -13.05 38.62
N GLY A 263 -0.90 -13.20 38.31
CA GLY A 263 -0.07 -12.14 37.73
C GLY A 263 0.14 -10.96 38.70
N PHE A 264 0.22 -9.74 38.16
CA PHE A 264 0.23 -8.52 38.97
C PHE A 264 -1.13 -8.27 39.64
N GLN A 265 -1.08 -7.98 40.93
CA GLN A 265 -2.21 -7.62 41.78
C GLN A 265 -1.89 -6.32 42.53
N ASN A 266 -2.90 -5.59 43.03
CA ASN A 266 -2.75 -4.34 43.79
C ASN A 266 -2.08 -3.16 43.03
N PHE A 267 -2.06 -3.19 41.70
CA PHE A 267 -1.69 -2.06 40.84
C PHE A 267 -2.77 -0.96 40.83
N SER A 268 -2.40 0.23 40.35
CA SER A 268 -3.29 1.39 40.21
C SER A 268 -3.45 1.84 38.76
N ASP A 269 -4.56 2.52 38.45
CA ASP A 269 -4.62 3.36 37.25
C ASP A 269 -3.75 4.61 37.45
N PHE A 270 -2.97 5.00 36.45
CA PHE A 270 -2.58 6.40 36.33
C PHE A 270 -3.84 7.25 36.15
N THR A 271 -3.99 8.34 36.90
CA THR A 271 -5.16 9.25 36.81
C THR A 271 -4.75 10.72 36.71
N SER A 272 -5.49 11.49 35.89
CA SER A 272 -5.32 12.94 35.72
C SER A 272 -6.68 13.67 35.79
N PRO A 273 -6.77 14.90 36.29
CA PRO A 273 -7.98 15.72 36.22
C PRO A 273 -8.27 16.28 34.81
N THR A 274 -7.35 16.13 33.85
CA THR A 274 -7.43 16.64 32.47
C THR A 274 -6.93 15.59 31.48
N SER A 275 -7.46 15.57 30.25
CA SER A 275 -6.91 14.73 29.17
C SER A 275 -5.52 15.20 28.72
N ASP A 276 -5.16 16.47 28.97
CA ASP A 276 -3.79 16.95 28.85
C ASP A 276 -2.95 16.60 30.10
N TRP A 277 -1.94 15.76 29.92
CA TRP A 277 -0.97 15.29 30.91
C TRP A 277 0.35 16.05 30.78
N LEU A 278 0.34 17.34 31.10
CA LEU A 278 1.47 18.26 30.87
C LEU A 278 2.64 18.13 31.88
N THR A 279 2.76 16.99 32.56
CA THR A 279 3.85 16.70 33.51
C THR A 279 4.62 15.49 33.00
N ILE A 280 5.95 15.59 32.92
CA ILE A 280 6.83 14.49 32.49
C ILE A 280 6.56 13.24 33.35
N ASN A 281 6.20 12.14 32.69
CA ASN A 281 5.96 10.84 33.32
C ASN A 281 6.28 9.72 32.30
N PRO A 282 7.18 8.77 32.59
CA PRO A 282 7.55 7.69 31.66
C PRO A 282 6.37 6.79 31.24
N ALA A 283 5.26 6.78 31.98
CA ALA A 283 4.05 6.07 31.55
C ALA A 283 3.34 6.72 30.34
N LEU A 284 3.68 7.97 30.00
CA LEU A 284 3.16 8.66 28.83
C LEU A 284 3.90 8.27 27.55
N ASP A 285 5.20 7.99 27.65
CA ASP A 285 6.01 7.34 26.61
C ASP A 285 5.35 5.98 26.28
N VAL A 286 5.27 5.08 27.28
CA VAL A 286 4.68 3.73 27.15
C VAL A 286 3.26 3.73 26.59
N HIS A 287 2.41 4.69 26.96
CA HIS A 287 1.06 4.75 26.41
C HIS A 287 1.06 5.18 24.93
N TRP A 288 1.88 6.18 24.58
CA TRP A 288 2.02 6.69 23.22
C TRP A 288 2.73 5.71 22.28
N GLY A 289 3.85 5.11 22.70
CA GLY A 289 4.59 4.15 21.89
C GLY A 289 3.82 2.86 21.68
N MET A 290 2.96 2.45 22.62
CA MET A 290 1.99 1.37 22.38
C MET A 290 0.89 1.74 21.37
N GLU A 291 0.44 3.00 21.30
CA GLU A 291 -0.41 3.41 20.17
C GLU A 291 0.34 3.24 18.84
N LYS A 292 1.60 3.70 18.78
CA LYS A 292 2.41 3.65 17.55
C LYS A 292 2.76 2.22 17.14
N THR A 293 3.05 1.36 18.11
CA THR A 293 3.31 -0.08 17.93
C THR A 293 2.08 -0.80 17.37
N TYR A 294 0.89 -0.55 17.93
CA TYR A 294 -0.36 -1.10 17.40
C TYR A 294 -0.65 -0.56 15.99
N ASP A 295 -0.53 0.76 15.78
CA ASP A 295 -0.71 1.38 14.47
C ASP A 295 0.27 0.78 13.43
N PHE A 296 1.51 0.52 13.81
CA PHE A 296 2.54 -0.09 12.95
C PHE A 296 2.17 -1.52 12.54
N PHE A 297 1.85 -2.41 13.48
CA PHE A 297 1.50 -3.80 13.18
C PHE A 297 0.18 -3.92 12.40
N LEU A 298 -0.78 -3.03 12.66
CA LEU A 298 -2.02 -2.96 11.90
C LEU A 298 -1.81 -2.46 10.47
N ASN A 299 -1.06 -1.36 10.28
CA ASN A 299 -0.92 -0.74 8.96
C ASN A 299 0.02 -1.50 8.02
N ASN A 300 1.08 -2.15 8.52
CA ASN A 300 2.04 -2.89 7.68
C ASN A 300 1.62 -4.34 7.43
N PHE A 301 0.91 -4.99 8.37
CA PHE A 301 0.65 -6.44 8.32
C PHE A 301 -0.82 -6.82 8.52
N ASN A 302 -1.73 -5.86 8.62
CA ASN A 302 -3.14 -6.06 9.00
C ASN A 302 -3.32 -6.84 10.32
N ARG A 303 -2.35 -6.76 11.24
CA ARG A 303 -2.37 -7.55 12.48
C ARG A 303 -3.11 -6.82 13.60
N HIS A 304 -4.16 -7.43 14.15
CA HIS A 304 -4.96 -6.84 15.22
C HIS A 304 -4.40 -7.16 16.62
N SER A 305 -3.56 -6.27 17.16
CA SER A 305 -2.83 -6.49 18.43
C SER A 305 -1.82 -7.65 18.34
N TYR A 306 -1.15 -7.97 19.45
CA TYR A 306 -0.08 -8.98 19.47
C TYR A 306 -0.57 -10.38 19.10
N ASP A 307 -1.84 -10.72 19.34
CA ASP A 307 -2.42 -12.05 19.12
C ASP A 307 -3.29 -12.18 17.85
N ASP A 308 -3.40 -11.11 17.06
CA ASP A 308 -4.30 -11.00 15.89
C ASP A 308 -5.80 -11.16 16.20
N LEU A 309 -6.19 -11.03 17.48
CA LEU A 309 -7.59 -11.10 17.93
C LEU A 309 -8.04 -9.81 18.63
N GLY A 310 -7.21 -8.77 18.62
CA GLY A 310 -7.46 -7.50 19.29
C GLY A 310 -7.38 -7.58 20.82
N SER A 311 -6.61 -8.53 21.38
CA SER A 311 -6.49 -8.66 22.83
C SER A 311 -5.89 -7.42 23.50
N PRO A 312 -6.24 -7.13 24.77
CA PRO A 312 -5.79 -5.92 25.45
C PRO A 312 -4.27 -5.89 25.64
N ILE A 313 -3.68 -4.74 25.33
CA ILE A 313 -2.25 -4.43 25.46
C ILE A 313 -2.02 -3.85 26.85
N LYS A 314 -1.41 -4.61 27.76
CA LYS A 314 -1.33 -4.26 29.19
C LYS A 314 0.10 -3.98 29.63
N ASN A 315 0.32 -2.76 30.09
CA ASN A 315 1.64 -2.23 30.43
C ASN A 315 1.71 -1.89 31.93
N PHE A 316 2.80 -2.28 32.60
CA PHE A 316 3.01 -2.07 34.03
C PHE A 316 4.30 -1.28 34.27
N VAL A 317 4.17 0.00 34.60
CA VAL A 317 5.29 0.93 34.80
C VAL A 317 5.64 1.02 36.29
N ASP A 318 6.93 1.05 36.63
CA ASP A 318 7.45 0.85 38.00
C ASP A 318 7.15 -0.56 38.57
N GLY A 319 7.10 -1.56 37.67
CA GLY A 319 6.75 -2.94 38.01
C GLY A 319 7.97 -3.82 38.33
N THR A 320 8.01 -4.40 39.54
CA THR A 320 9.07 -5.34 39.93
C THR A 320 8.55 -6.74 40.21
N MET A 321 9.10 -7.74 39.50
CA MET A 321 8.94 -9.15 39.83
C MET A 321 9.97 -9.60 40.87
N ALA A 322 9.52 -10.37 41.88
CA ALA A 322 10.37 -10.90 42.95
C ALA A 322 11.46 -11.90 42.48
N ILE A 323 11.42 -12.33 41.22
CA ILE A 323 12.38 -13.27 40.61
C ILE A 323 13.57 -12.54 39.98
N ALA A 324 13.35 -11.37 39.38
CA ALA A 324 14.38 -10.52 38.77
C ALA A 324 14.85 -9.38 39.70
N ASN A 325 13.93 -8.82 40.50
CA ASN A 325 14.17 -7.86 41.57
C ASN A 325 15.08 -6.66 41.17
N THR A 326 14.90 -6.16 39.95
CA THR A 326 15.65 -5.04 39.38
C THR A 326 14.70 -4.04 38.73
N GLN A 327 15.06 -2.76 38.77
CA GLN A 327 14.43 -1.68 37.99
C GLN A 327 15.16 -1.44 36.65
N ASN A 328 16.32 -2.09 36.44
CA ASN A 328 17.16 -1.99 35.26
C ASN A 328 16.75 -3.02 34.18
N ASN A 329 15.45 -3.20 33.92
CA ASN A 329 14.94 -4.06 32.83
C ASN A 329 13.52 -3.61 32.43
N ALA A 330 13.20 -3.73 31.15
CA ALA A 330 11.83 -3.98 30.69
C ALA A 330 11.67 -5.50 30.45
N TYR A 331 10.45 -6.04 30.40
CA TYR A 331 10.20 -7.44 30.02
C TYR A 331 8.73 -7.73 29.71
N ALA A 332 8.51 -8.48 28.63
CA ALA A 332 7.26 -9.13 28.29
C ALA A 332 7.03 -10.38 29.13
N LEU A 333 5.77 -10.61 29.50
CA LEU A 333 5.27 -11.81 30.16
C LEU A 333 4.14 -12.41 29.32
N PRO A 334 4.45 -13.37 28.43
CA PRO A 334 3.45 -14.06 27.61
C PRO A 334 2.51 -14.99 28.44
N PRO A 335 1.75 -15.92 27.83
CA PRO A 335 0.80 -16.75 28.56
C PRO A 335 1.40 -17.45 29.79
N PRO A 336 0.74 -17.40 30.96
CA PRO A 336 -0.68 -17.06 31.15
C PRO A 336 -0.98 -15.57 31.40
N TYR A 337 0.00 -14.68 31.45
CA TYR A 337 -0.19 -13.32 31.97
C TYR A 337 -0.61 -12.30 30.90
N ASN A 338 0.06 -12.32 29.75
CA ASN A 338 -0.08 -11.38 28.64
C ASN A 338 0.04 -9.91 29.09
N VAL A 339 1.20 -9.55 29.63
CA VAL A 339 1.53 -8.17 30.07
C VAL A 339 2.96 -7.80 29.71
N MET A 340 3.26 -6.51 29.57
CA MET A 340 4.61 -5.96 29.50
C MET A 340 4.91 -5.13 30.74
N VAL A 341 6.17 -5.09 31.15
CA VAL A 341 6.61 -4.44 32.39
C VAL A 341 7.81 -3.54 32.11
N TYR A 342 7.78 -2.32 32.63
CA TYR A 342 8.79 -1.29 32.36
C TYR A 342 9.36 -0.74 33.67
N GLY A 343 10.65 -0.98 33.91
CA GLY A 343 11.37 -0.48 35.08
C GLY A 343 11.75 1.01 34.97
N LEU A 344 11.93 1.66 36.12
CA LEU A 344 12.33 3.08 36.19
C LEU A 344 13.86 3.30 36.12
N GLY A 345 14.65 2.25 35.98
CA GLY A 345 16.10 2.29 36.07
C GLY A 345 16.63 2.60 37.47
N ASP A 346 17.95 2.76 37.58
CA ASP A 346 18.66 3.13 38.81
C ASP A 346 19.27 4.54 38.77
N GLY A 347 19.20 5.21 37.60
CA GLY A 347 19.84 6.50 37.33
C GLY A 347 21.37 6.43 37.23
N ILE A 348 21.95 5.23 37.10
CA ILE A 348 23.40 4.98 37.04
C ILE A 348 23.75 4.22 35.76
N GLN A 349 23.06 3.12 35.49
CA GLN A 349 23.14 2.35 34.25
C GLN A 349 22.01 2.76 33.30
N PHE A 350 20.78 2.89 33.82
CA PHE A 350 19.60 3.25 33.05
C PHE A 350 18.75 4.36 33.69
N THR A 351 18.14 5.20 32.87
CA THR A 351 16.89 5.93 33.17
C THR A 351 15.68 5.02 32.93
N PRO A 352 14.40 5.47 33.09
CA PRO A 352 13.24 4.61 32.83
C PRO A 352 13.30 3.97 31.44
N LEU A 353 13.08 2.65 31.39
CA LEU A 353 13.30 1.83 30.20
C LEU A 353 12.06 1.89 29.30
N VAL A 354 11.84 3.09 28.74
CA VAL A 354 10.67 3.51 27.95
C VAL A 354 11.13 4.21 26.67
N GLY A 355 12.17 3.66 26.04
CA GLY A 355 12.53 3.98 24.66
C GLY A 355 11.50 3.37 23.71
N LEU A 356 11.20 4.03 22.60
CA LEU A 356 10.16 3.57 21.67
C LEU A 356 10.56 2.25 20.97
N ASP A 357 11.85 2.07 20.75
CA ASP A 357 12.49 0.82 20.31
C ASP A 357 12.27 -0.31 21.33
N VAL A 358 12.48 -0.03 22.63
CA VAL A 358 12.30 -0.97 23.75
C VAL A 358 10.82 -1.34 23.89
N GLU A 359 9.93 -0.36 23.81
CA GLU A 359 8.48 -0.59 23.85
C GLU A 359 8.01 -1.48 22.69
N GLY A 360 8.50 -1.23 21.47
CA GLY A 360 8.25 -2.07 20.31
C GLY A 360 8.85 -3.49 20.44
N HIS A 361 10.04 -3.61 21.05
CA HIS A 361 10.72 -4.88 21.34
C HIS A 361 9.89 -5.74 22.31
N GLU A 362 9.43 -5.19 23.45
CA GLU A 362 8.61 -5.93 24.41
C GLU A 362 7.26 -6.37 23.84
N PHE A 363 6.61 -5.53 23.03
CA PHE A 363 5.40 -5.93 22.32
C PHE A 363 5.69 -7.04 21.29
N THR A 364 6.85 -7.00 20.65
CA THR A 364 7.21 -7.98 19.64
C THR A 364 7.50 -9.36 20.23
N HIS A 365 8.03 -9.48 21.46
CA HIS A 365 8.07 -10.78 22.15
C HIS A 365 6.67 -11.42 22.27
N MET A 366 5.61 -10.61 22.45
CA MET A 366 4.23 -11.10 22.41
C MET A 366 3.82 -11.53 21.00
N VAL A 367 4.16 -10.77 19.95
CA VAL A 367 3.92 -11.16 18.55
C VAL A 367 4.64 -12.48 18.20
N VAL A 368 5.90 -12.65 18.64
CA VAL A 368 6.67 -13.88 18.47
C VAL A 368 5.98 -15.06 19.16
N GLN A 369 5.49 -14.89 20.40
CA GLN A 369 4.77 -15.97 21.08
C GLN A 369 3.44 -16.33 20.37
N PHE A 370 2.75 -15.35 19.79
CA PHE A 370 1.50 -15.53 19.07
C PHE A 370 1.68 -15.60 17.54
N ASN A 371 2.84 -16.07 17.06
CA ASN A 371 3.17 -16.15 15.63
C ASN A 371 2.35 -17.20 14.84
N GLY A 372 1.52 -18.02 15.49
CA GLY A 372 0.75 -19.11 14.89
C GLY A 372 1.44 -20.48 15.00
N ASN A 373 2.77 -20.52 14.99
CA ASN A 373 3.59 -21.75 15.00
C ASN A 373 4.01 -22.21 16.41
N GLY A 374 3.46 -21.59 17.47
CA GLY A 374 3.73 -21.94 18.87
C GLY A 374 4.78 -21.06 19.56
N GLY A 375 5.38 -20.12 18.83
CA GLY A 375 6.36 -19.15 19.31
C GLY A 375 7.78 -19.69 19.50
N LEU A 376 8.76 -18.81 19.33
CA LEU A 376 10.18 -19.16 19.43
C LEU A 376 10.59 -19.41 20.89
N THR A 377 11.07 -20.62 21.19
CA THR A 377 11.52 -21.04 22.52
C THR A 377 12.66 -20.13 22.99
N TYR A 378 12.49 -19.46 24.13
CA TYR A 378 13.43 -18.48 24.66
C TYR A 378 14.68 -19.12 25.31
N PHE A 379 15.41 -19.90 24.51
CA PHE A 379 16.69 -20.52 24.85
C PHE A 379 17.52 -20.77 23.58
N GLY A 380 18.85 -20.69 23.66
CA GLY A 380 19.76 -21.02 22.55
C GLY A 380 19.53 -20.14 21.31
N GLU A 381 19.52 -20.76 20.13
CA GLU A 381 19.35 -20.05 18.85
C GLU A 381 17.92 -19.53 18.67
N SER A 382 16.89 -20.33 18.95
CA SER A 382 15.50 -19.86 18.88
C SER A 382 15.23 -18.69 19.83
N GLY A 383 15.93 -18.63 20.96
CA GLY A 383 15.88 -17.48 21.87
C GLY A 383 16.60 -16.25 21.31
N ALA A 384 17.75 -16.43 20.66
CA ALA A 384 18.48 -15.35 20.00
C ALA A 384 17.74 -14.79 18.76
N LEU A 385 16.98 -15.64 18.05
CA LEU A 385 16.03 -15.21 17.02
C LEU A 385 14.84 -14.46 17.62
N ASN A 386 14.30 -14.90 18.76
CA ASN A 386 13.22 -14.19 19.47
C ASN A 386 13.64 -12.76 19.86
N GLU A 387 14.84 -12.61 20.44
CA GLU A 387 15.50 -11.33 20.69
C GLU A 387 15.70 -10.50 19.41
N SER A 388 16.18 -11.12 18.33
CA SER A 388 16.48 -10.40 17.08
C SER A 388 15.21 -9.91 16.38
N PHE A 389 14.14 -10.71 16.31
CA PHE A 389 12.86 -10.22 15.80
C PHE A 389 12.33 -9.06 16.65
N ALA A 390 12.50 -9.13 17.98
CA ALA A 390 12.11 -8.04 18.87
C ALA A 390 12.92 -6.75 18.61
N ASP A 391 14.23 -6.83 18.39
CA ASP A 391 15.04 -5.68 17.93
C ASP A 391 14.59 -5.16 16.56
N ILE A 392 14.43 -6.05 15.57
CA ILE A 392 14.02 -5.71 14.19
C ILE A 392 12.73 -4.90 14.16
N PHE A 393 11.68 -5.38 14.82
CA PHE A 393 10.40 -4.66 14.82
C PHE A 393 10.41 -3.46 15.77
N GLY A 394 11.17 -3.48 16.87
CA GLY A 394 11.38 -2.32 17.75
C GLY A 394 12.00 -1.13 17.01
N THR A 395 13.14 -1.35 16.35
CA THR A 395 13.81 -0.34 15.50
C THR A 395 12.91 0.14 14.36
N ALA A 396 12.17 -0.76 13.70
CA ALA A 396 11.25 -0.37 12.63
C ALA A 396 10.05 0.47 13.12
N ILE A 397 9.52 0.17 14.30
CA ILE A 397 8.51 1.01 14.98
C ILE A 397 9.11 2.39 15.26
N GLU A 398 10.36 2.46 15.72
CA GLU A 398 11.03 3.74 15.97
C GLU A 398 11.16 4.57 14.69
N PHE A 399 11.73 4.02 13.61
CA PHE A 399 11.82 4.67 12.30
C PHE A 399 10.45 5.13 11.76
N SER A 400 9.36 4.44 12.10
CA SER A 400 8.01 4.79 11.65
C SER A 400 7.38 5.97 12.40
N ALA A 401 7.82 6.25 13.64
CA ALA A 401 7.13 7.13 14.57
C ALA A 401 8.00 8.19 15.27
N ASP A 402 9.33 8.15 15.11
CA ASP A 402 10.22 9.26 15.44
C ASP A 402 11.19 9.60 14.30
N ALA A 403 11.39 10.91 14.09
CA ALA A 403 12.28 11.43 13.03
C ALA A 403 13.78 11.29 13.36
N ASN A 404 14.10 10.79 14.55
CA ASN A 404 15.45 10.47 15.01
C ASN A 404 15.72 8.95 15.04
N GLY A 405 14.80 8.14 14.48
CA GLY A 405 14.89 6.69 14.46
C GLY A 405 16.23 6.18 13.91
N ASN A 406 16.78 5.11 14.52
CA ASN A 406 18.16 4.72 14.27
C ASN A 406 18.45 3.21 14.46
N TRP A 407 19.70 2.82 14.27
CA TRP A 407 20.16 1.42 14.26
C TRP A 407 20.82 0.93 15.56
N THR A 408 20.72 1.67 16.67
CA THR A 408 21.02 1.15 18.01
C THR A 408 19.76 0.78 18.79
N ILE A 409 19.94 0.12 19.94
CA ILE A 409 18.85 -0.26 20.85
C ILE A 409 19.14 0.34 22.22
N GLY A 410 18.17 1.07 22.77
CA GLY A 410 18.15 1.60 24.13
C GLY A 410 18.90 2.91 24.36
N GLU A 411 19.24 3.68 23.32
CA GLU A 411 20.02 4.91 23.48
C GLU A 411 19.35 6.02 24.28
N ASP A 412 18.02 6.11 24.28
CA ASP A 412 17.27 6.99 25.19
C ASP A 412 17.58 6.71 26.67
N MET A 413 17.73 5.42 27.01
CA MET A 413 17.73 4.95 28.40
C MET A 413 19.13 4.68 28.96
N VAL A 414 20.15 4.42 28.12
CA VAL A 414 21.50 4.03 28.59
C VAL A 414 22.33 5.25 29.01
N VAL A 415 22.60 5.35 30.31
CA VAL A 415 23.27 6.52 30.94
C VAL A 415 24.78 6.55 30.71
N GLN A 416 25.40 5.44 30.31
CA GLN A 416 26.86 5.29 30.19
C GLN A 416 27.31 5.06 28.75
N SER A 417 28.41 5.70 28.36
CA SER A 417 29.07 5.51 27.05
C SER A 417 29.30 4.02 26.75
N PRO A 418 28.93 3.50 25.56
CA PRO A 418 28.63 4.23 24.33
C PRO A 418 27.22 4.83 24.20
N PHE A 419 26.39 4.78 25.25
CA PHE A 419 25.02 5.30 25.28
C PHE A 419 24.02 4.49 24.44
N TYR A 420 24.21 3.18 24.34
CA TYR A 420 23.23 2.21 23.82
C TYR A 420 23.59 0.79 24.30
N LEU A 421 22.66 -0.15 24.25
CA LEU A 421 22.90 -1.56 24.58
C LEU A 421 23.52 -2.30 23.41
N ARG A 422 22.72 -2.48 22.35
CA ARG A 422 23.01 -3.25 21.13
C ARG A 422 23.08 -2.30 19.92
N SER A 423 23.71 -2.76 18.85
CA SER A 423 23.71 -2.07 17.55
C SER A 423 23.42 -3.09 16.46
N MET A 424 22.46 -2.79 15.60
CA MET A 424 22.15 -3.64 14.45
C MET A 424 23.14 -3.41 13.30
N SER A 425 23.75 -2.22 13.22
CA SER A 425 24.67 -1.84 12.14
C SER A 425 26.15 -2.16 12.43
N ASP A 426 26.51 -2.32 13.70
CA ASP A 426 27.83 -2.77 14.18
C ASP A 426 27.65 -3.55 15.51
N PRO A 427 27.23 -4.83 15.47
CA PRO A 427 27.01 -5.62 16.70
C PRO A 427 28.25 -5.78 17.58
N ASN A 428 29.46 -5.65 17.00
CA ASN A 428 30.73 -5.70 17.72
C ASN A 428 30.94 -4.49 18.67
N SER A 429 30.13 -3.44 18.52
CA SER A 429 30.13 -2.22 19.35
C SER A 429 29.24 -2.36 20.62
N GLY A 430 28.67 -1.26 21.11
CA GLY A 430 27.68 -1.27 22.20
C GLY A 430 28.20 -1.48 23.62
N SER A 431 27.27 -1.40 24.57
CA SER A 431 27.53 -1.77 25.98
C SER A 431 27.61 -3.29 26.15
N THR A 432 26.91 -4.04 25.29
CA THR A 432 26.99 -5.49 25.17
C THR A 432 27.50 -5.84 23.78
N GLN A 433 28.79 -6.16 23.66
CA GLN A 433 29.39 -6.58 22.38
C GLN A 433 28.83 -7.95 21.94
N GLN A 434 28.27 -7.98 20.73
CA GLN A 434 27.60 -9.10 20.10
C GLN A 434 28.38 -9.61 18.88
N PRO A 435 28.22 -10.90 18.50
CA PRO A 435 28.57 -11.38 17.17
C PRO A 435 27.76 -10.68 16.08
N ASP A 436 28.46 -10.27 15.03
CA ASP A 436 27.94 -9.93 13.69
C ASP A 436 27.98 -11.15 12.74
N SER A 437 28.81 -12.16 13.07
CA SER A 437 28.93 -13.43 12.35
C SER A 437 28.56 -14.65 13.23
N TYR A 438 27.84 -15.63 12.68
CA TYR A 438 27.51 -16.89 13.34
C TYR A 438 28.78 -17.70 13.69
N ASN A 439 28.88 -18.14 14.95
CA ASN A 439 30.10 -18.66 15.58
C ASN A 439 31.34 -17.72 15.56
N GLY A 440 31.16 -16.44 15.23
CA GLY A 440 32.21 -15.44 15.09
C GLY A 440 32.70 -14.81 16.40
N THR A 441 33.26 -13.61 16.28
CA THR A 441 33.75 -12.79 17.40
C THR A 441 32.60 -12.48 18.37
N PHE A 442 32.90 -12.44 19.67
CA PHE A 442 31.93 -12.30 20.77
C PHE A 442 30.83 -13.38 20.92
N TRP A 443 30.70 -14.37 20.03
CA TRP A 443 29.68 -15.44 20.11
C TRP A 443 29.59 -16.14 21.48
N LYS A 444 28.36 -16.51 21.88
CA LYS A 444 28.06 -17.17 23.17
C LYS A 444 27.54 -18.60 22.96
N SER A 445 27.80 -19.48 23.93
CA SER A 445 27.40 -20.89 23.82
C SER A 445 25.91 -21.11 24.09
N THR A 446 25.21 -21.48 23.02
CA THR A 446 23.79 -21.84 22.93
C THR A 446 23.37 -23.00 23.86
N SER A 447 24.33 -23.74 24.40
CA SER A 447 24.12 -24.86 25.35
C SER A 447 24.24 -24.47 26.83
N SER A 448 24.53 -23.20 27.14
CA SER A 448 24.84 -22.74 28.50
C SER A 448 23.65 -22.07 29.18
N ASN A 449 23.60 -22.13 30.52
CA ASN A 449 22.58 -21.39 31.30
C ASN A 449 22.93 -19.91 31.49
N PHE A 450 24.01 -19.40 30.88
CA PHE A 450 24.29 -17.97 30.84
C PHE A 450 23.35 -17.35 29.80
N ASP A 451 22.58 -16.35 30.22
CA ASP A 451 21.70 -15.59 29.32
C ASP A 451 20.80 -16.49 28.44
N SER A 452 20.20 -17.53 29.04
CA SER A 452 19.40 -18.55 28.34
C SER A 452 20.09 -19.19 27.11
N GLY A 453 21.42 -19.26 27.07
CA GLY A 453 22.19 -19.70 25.90
C GLY A 453 22.90 -18.57 25.16
N GLY A 454 22.83 -17.34 25.67
CA GLY A 454 23.38 -16.14 25.03
C GLY A 454 22.39 -15.45 24.11
N VAL A 455 21.09 -15.43 24.44
CA VAL A 455 20.03 -14.92 23.57
C VAL A 455 20.23 -13.44 23.20
N HIS A 456 20.44 -12.57 24.20
CA HIS A 456 20.65 -11.13 23.99
C HIS A 456 22.01 -10.82 23.33
N TYR A 457 22.92 -11.80 23.28
CA TYR A 457 24.21 -11.66 22.60
C TYR A 457 24.12 -12.12 21.16
N ASN A 458 23.72 -13.37 20.91
CA ASN A 458 23.78 -13.97 19.59
C ASN A 458 22.78 -13.34 18.61
N SER A 459 21.73 -12.66 19.09
CA SER A 459 20.78 -11.89 18.27
C SER A 459 21.43 -10.90 17.30
N GLY A 460 22.64 -10.40 17.62
CA GLY A 460 23.46 -9.56 16.74
C GLY A 460 23.65 -10.09 15.32
N VAL A 461 23.66 -11.42 15.15
CA VAL A 461 23.82 -12.08 13.84
C VAL A 461 22.61 -11.81 12.93
N GLN A 462 21.38 -11.99 13.42
CA GLN A 462 20.19 -11.70 12.62
C GLN A 462 19.89 -10.18 12.59
N ASN A 463 20.29 -9.42 13.61
CA ASN A 463 20.21 -7.97 13.59
C ASN A 463 21.03 -7.38 12.44
N TYR A 464 22.29 -7.84 12.25
CA TYR A 464 23.16 -7.38 11.19
C TYR A 464 22.71 -7.86 9.80
N TRP A 465 22.18 -9.08 9.70
CA TRP A 465 21.49 -9.55 8.50
C TRP A 465 20.35 -8.61 8.06
N PHE A 466 19.50 -8.19 9.00
CA PHE A 466 18.37 -7.31 8.70
C PHE A 466 18.81 -5.87 8.34
N TYR A 467 19.84 -5.36 9.02
CA TYR A 467 20.49 -4.10 8.65
C TYR A 467 21.07 -4.16 7.22
N LEU A 468 21.82 -5.22 6.90
CA LEU A 468 22.42 -5.42 5.57
C LEU A 468 21.38 -5.56 4.46
N LEU A 469 20.24 -6.19 4.73
CA LEU A 469 19.10 -6.19 3.79
C LEU A 469 18.53 -4.78 3.58
N THR A 470 18.36 -4.03 4.67
CA THR A 470 17.69 -2.73 4.63
C THR A 470 18.54 -1.68 3.90
N GLU A 471 19.81 -1.51 4.32
CA GLU A 471 20.71 -0.44 3.87
C GLU A 471 21.69 -0.89 2.77
N GLY A 472 21.84 -2.21 2.58
CA GLY A 472 22.92 -2.80 1.77
C GLY A 472 24.27 -2.76 2.50
N GLY A 473 25.29 -3.42 1.94
CA GLY A 473 26.63 -3.35 2.49
C GLY A 473 27.69 -4.19 1.78
N THR A 474 28.93 -3.71 1.82
CA THR A 474 30.12 -4.46 1.40
C THR A 474 31.10 -4.59 2.56
N GLY A 475 31.68 -5.78 2.73
CA GLY A 475 32.57 -6.04 3.84
C GLY A 475 33.30 -7.37 3.74
N THR A 476 34.02 -7.71 4.81
CA THR A 476 34.65 -9.02 5.02
C THR A 476 34.24 -9.51 6.40
N ASN A 477 33.66 -10.71 6.51
CA ASN A 477 33.23 -11.26 7.79
C ASN A 477 34.40 -11.89 8.59
N ASP A 478 34.14 -12.34 9.82
CA ASP A 478 35.14 -12.96 10.72
C ASP A 478 35.96 -14.10 10.08
N PHE A 479 35.37 -14.77 9.08
CA PHE A 479 35.92 -15.97 8.45
C PHE A 479 36.63 -15.67 7.12
N GLY A 480 36.65 -14.39 6.69
CA GLY A 480 37.35 -13.93 5.49
C GLY A 480 36.52 -13.97 4.21
N TYR A 481 35.21 -14.25 4.29
CA TYR A 481 34.31 -14.13 3.15
C TYR A 481 34.04 -12.65 2.85
N ASN A 482 34.19 -12.24 1.59
CA ASN A 482 33.89 -10.88 1.15
C ASN A 482 32.49 -10.84 0.54
N PHE A 483 31.61 -10.03 1.09
CA PHE A 483 30.20 -9.94 0.72
C PHE A 483 29.84 -8.60 0.07
N ASN A 484 28.76 -8.59 -0.72
CA ASN A 484 28.17 -7.41 -1.34
C ASN A 484 26.63 -7.52 -1.39
N VAL A 485 25.98 -7.21 -0.27
CA VAL A 485 24.52 -7.24 -0.12
C VAL A 485 23.90 -6.01 -0.79
N PRO A 486 23.01 -6.16 -1.79
CA PRO A 486 22.24 -5.05 -2.33
C PRO A 486 21.11 -4.65 -1.37
N ALA A 487 20.88 -3.35 -1.21
CA ALA A 487 19.81 -2.81 -0.38
C ALA A 487 18.43 -3.10 -1.01
N ILE A 488 17.49 -3.60 -0.21
CA ILE A 488 16.07 -3.79 -0.60
C ILE A 488 15.11 -2.83 0.12
N GLY A 489 15.60 -2.07 1.09
CA GLY A 489 14.82 -1.10 1.87
C GLY A 489 13.99 -1.72 2.99
N ILE A 490 13.67 -0.91 3.99
CA ILE A 490 13.13 -1.41 5.28
C ILE A 490 11.76 -2.08 5.13
N THR A 491 10.87 -1.56 4.28
CA THR A 491 9.53 -2.13 4.04
C THR A 491 9.63 -3.55 3.48
N THR A 492 10.43 -3.75 2.44
CA THR A 492 10.66 -5.05 1.80
C THR A 492 11.30 -6.05 2.76
N ALA A 493 12.30 -5.60 3.54
CA ALA A 493 12.94 -6.41 4.57
C ALA A 493 11.96 -6.81 5.69
N LEU A 494 11.05 -5.91 6.09
CA LEU A 494 10.01 -6.16 7.09
C LEU A 494 8.98 -7.18 6.65
N GLU A 495 8.53 -7.14 5.39
CA GLU A 495 7.60 -8.13 4.84
C GLU A 495 8.22 -9.54 4.85
N ILE A 496 9.49 -9.65 4.44
CA ILE A 496 10.27 -10.90 4.50
C ILE A 496 10.44 -11.37 5.95
N ALA A 497 10.84 -10.49 6.87
CA ALA A 497 11.04 -10.83 8.28
C ALA A 497 9.73 -11.26 8.98
N TYR A 498 8.63 -10.55 8.73
CA TYR A 498 7.32 -10.87 9.31
C TYR A 498 6.77 -12.18 8.76
N ARG A 499 6.85 -12.41 7.44
CA ARG A 499 6.43 -13.67 6.83
C ARG A 499 7.31 -14.83 7.30
N ASN A 500 8.62 -14.63 7.47
CA ASN A 500 9.52 -15.62 8.07
C ASN A 500 9.02 -16.07 9.45
N LEU A 501 8.90 -15.11 10.38
CA LEU A 501 8.47 -15.34 11.76
C LEU A 501 7.09 -16.01 11.88
N THR A 502 6.13 -15.64 11.04
CA THR A 502 4.72 -16.07 11.15
C THR A 502 4.35 -17.28 10.30
N THR A 503 5.12 -17.59 9.25
CA THR A 503 4.78 -18.67 8.30
C THR A 503 5.66 -19.89 8.48
N TYR A 504 6.99 -19.73 8.48
CA TYR A 504 7.91 -20.87 8.30
C TYR A 504 8.62 -21.35 9.57
N LEU A 505 8.85 -20.47 10.56
CA LEU A 505 9.70 -20.86 11.71
C LEU A 505 8.99 -21.83 12.69
N PRO A 506 9.65 -22.96 13.04
CA PRO A 506 9.22 -23.83 14.13
C PRO A 506 9.56 -23.24 15.51
N ASN A 507 9.01 -23.82 16.58
CA ASN A 507 9.20 -23.30 17.94
C ASN A 507 10.64 -23.46 18.49
N ASP A 508 11.48 -24.30 17.87
CA ASP A 508 12.88 -24.57 18.24
C ASP A 508 13.88 -24.20 17.11
N ALA A 509 13.49 -23.24 16.26
CA ALA A 509 14.25 -22.76 15.10
C ALA A 509 15.73 -22.41 15.39
N THR A 510 16.60 -22.86 14.49
CA THR A 510 18.03 -22.49 14.40
C THR A 510 18.24 -21.32 13.44
N TYR A 511 19.46 -20.77 13.37
CA TYR A 511 19.79 -19.80 12.33
C TYR A 511 19.64 -20.34 10.91
N ALA A 512 19.77 -21.67 10.69
CA ALA A 512 19.51 -22.27 9.39
C ALA A 512 18.01 -22.25 9.03
N ASP A 513 17.11 -22.51 10.00
CA ASP A 513 15.66 -22.35 9.80
C ASP A 513 15.30 -20.88 9.54
N ALA A 514 15.97 -19.92 10.21
CA ALA A 514 15.82 -18.49 9.96
C ALA A 514 16.22 -18.09 8.53
N ARG A 515 17.30 -18.69 7.99
CA ARG A 515 17.70 -18.55 6.59
C ARG A 515 16.66 -19.12 5.65
N ASP A 516 16.31 -20.39 5.80
CA ASP A 516 15.44 -21.08 4.84
C ASP A 516 14.01 -20.51 4.85
N GLY A 517 13.50 -20.13 6.02
CA GLY A 517 12.21 -19.43 6.15
C GLY A 517 12.19 -18.02 5.55
N SER A 518 13.31 -17.27 5.55
CA SER A 518 13.37 -15.96 4.89
C SER A 518 13.61 -16.05 3.39
N LEU A 519 14.34 -17.07 2.91
CA LEU A 519 14.44 -17.39 1.48
C LEU A 519 13.07 -17.81 0.92
N LEU A 520 12.32 -18.67 1.63
CA LEU A 520 10.95 -19.02 1.28
C LEU A 520 10.02 -17.79 1.33
N ALA A 521 10.18 -16.90 2.32
CA ALA A 521 9.41 -15.67 2.38
C ALA A 521 9.66 -14.76 1.16
N ALA A 522 10.92 -14.54 0.78
CA ALA A 522 11.26 -13.75 -0.41
C ALA A 522 10.79 -14.43 -1.71
N ALA A 523 10.87 -15.77 -1.80
CA ALA A 523 10.38 -16.52 -2.95
C ALA A 523 8.86 -16.44 -3.12
N ASP A 524 8.09 -16.49 -2.02
CA ASP A 524 6.63 -16.38 -2.05
C ASP A 524 6.14 -14.93 -2.32
N LEU A 525 6.92 -13.92 -1.93
CA LEU A 525 6.56 -12.50 -2.10
C LEU A 525 7.01 -11.92 -3.46
N PHE A 526 8.22 -12.27 -3.92
CA PHE A 526 8.89 -11.62 -5.06
C PHE A 526 9.41 -12.61 -6.12
N GLY A 527 9.45 -13.92 -5.81
CA GLY A 527 9.95 -14.98 -6.70
C GLY A 527 11.37 -15.44 -6.38
N ALA A 528 11.65 -16.73 -6.52
CA ALA A 528 12.95 -17.34 -6.16
C ALA A 528 14.15 -16.92 -7.03
N SER A 529 13.95 -16.03 -8.01
CA SER A 529 14.99 -15.43 -8.86
C SER A 529 15.03 -13.90 -8.74
N SER A 530 14.35 -13.31 -7.75
CA SER A 530 14.25 -11.86 -7.59
C SER A 530 15.50 -11.24 -6.97
N PRO A 531 15.73 -9.92 -7.13
CA PRO A 531 16.79 -9.20 -6.42
C PRO A 531 16.70 -9.36 -4.90
N GLU A 532 15.48 -9.45 -4.36
CA GLU A 532 15.21 -9.59 -2.92
C GLU A 532 15.59 -10.98 -2.40
N TYR A 533 15.27 -12.04 -3.15
CA TYR A 533 15.72 -13.40 -2.82
C TYR A 533 17.25 -13.50 -2.81
N LEU A 534 17.91 -12.87 -3.79
CA LEU A 534 19.37 -12.80 -3.87
C LEU A 534 19.97 -11.97 -2.72
N ALA A 535 19.34 -10.86 -2.33
CA ALA A 535 19.75 -10.06 -1.18
C ALA A 535 19.68 -10.87 0.13
N VAL A 536 18.60 -11.64 0.34
CA VAL A 536 18.46 -12.52 1.52
C VAL A 536 19.55 -13.58 1.55
N ALA A 537 19.85 -14.22 0.42
CA ALA A 537 20.92 -15.22 0.33
C ALA A 537 22.30 -14.63 0.68
N GLU A 538 22.67 -13.52 0.04
CA GLU A 538 23.95 -12.84 0.25
C GLU A 538 24.09 -12.30 1.68
N ALA A 539 23.01 -11.78 2.28
CA ALA A 539 23.01 -11.30 3.66
C ALA A 539 23.25 -12.42 4.68
N TRP A 540 22.71 -13.64 4.46
CA TRP A 540 22.99 -14.78 5.35
C TRP A 540 24.41 -15.32 5.19
N LEU A 541 24.99 -15.27 3.98
CA LEU A 541 26.40 -15.58 3.74
C LEU A 541 27.32 -14.53 4.40
N ALA A 542 26.96 -13.25 4.33
CA ALA A 542 27.69 -12.17 5.01
C ALA A 542 27.82 -12.47 6.52
N VAL A 543 26.73 -12.83 7.20
CA VAL A 543 26.72 -13.16 8.64
C VAL A 543 27.14 -14.61 8.97
N ASN A 544 27.75 -15.33 8.03
CA ASN A 544 28.33 -16.67 8.22
C ASN A 544 27.34 -17.77 8.70
N VAL A 545 26.04 -17.60 8.49
CA VAL A 545 25.07 -18.66 8.81
C VAL A 545 25.17 -19.75 7.75
N GLU A 546 25.69 -20.93 8.13
CA GLU A 546 26.11 -21.99 7.19
C GLU A 546 24.99 -22.44 6.24
N GLY A 547 24.91 -21.81 5.07
CA GLY A 547 25.36 -22.54 3.89
C GLY A 547 26.90 -22.46 3.80
N ASN A 548 27.65 -23.44 3.30
CA ASN A 548 27.25 -24.53 2.42
C ASN A 548 26.11 -24.13 1.46
N PRO A 549 26.37 -23.23 0.48
CA PRO A 549 25.57 -23.13 -0.74
C PRO A 549 25.79 -24.41 -1.57
N THR A 550 25.45 -25.55 -0.98
CA THR A 550 25.92 -26.89 -1.34
C THR A 550 24.69 -27.78 -1.53
N PRO A 551 23.94 -27.57 -2.61
CA PRO A 551 24.26 -26.68 -3.72
C PRO A 551 23.45 -25.37 -3.79
N LEU A 552 23.85 -24.51 -4.73
CA LEU A 552 23.06 -23.38 -5.29
C LEU A 552 21.80 -23.84 -6.07
N CYS A 553 21.19 -24.96 -5.67
CA CYS A 553 20.28 -25.74 -6.51
C CYS A 553 19.40 -26.74 -5.73
N ASP A 554 19.31 -26.66 -4.40
CA ASP A 554 18.60 -27.69 -3.63
C ASP A 554 17.07 -27.60 -3.86
N VAL A 555 16.58 -26.36 -4.03
CA VAL A 555 15.32 -26.04 -4.71
C VAL A 555 15.49 -26.24 -6.22
N ILE A 556 14.44 -26.71 -6.90
CA ILE A 556 14.43 -26.84 -8.36
C ILE A 556 14.56 -25.45 -9.00
N THR A 557 15.65 -25.19 -9.72
CA THR A 557 15.80 -23.99 -10.54
C THR A 557 14.88 -24.10 -11.76
N PHE A 558 13.88 -23.23 -11.84
CA PHE A 558 12.98 -23.17 -13.00
C PHE A 558 13.63 -22.35 -14.13
N LEU A 559 13.55 -22.88 -15.36
CA LEU A 559 14.07 -22.27 -16.57
C LEU A 559 12.91 -22.14 -17.57
N THR A 560 12.37 -20.92 -17.71
CA THR A 560 11.11 -20.61 -18.40
C THR A 560 11.28 -19.83 -19.71
N ASP A 561 12.49 -19.38 -20.04
CA ASP A 561 12.80 -18.76 -21.34
C ASP A 561 12.81 -19.80 -22.47
N ALA A 562 12.41 -19.43 -23.69
CA ALA A 562 12.39 -20.34 -24.83
C ALA A 562 13.79 -20.89 -25.23
N SER A 563 14.87 -20.29 -24.72
CA SER A 563 16.26 -20.74 -24.84
C SER A 563 17.14 -20.04 -23.80
N GLY A 564 18.17 -20.69 -23.28
CA GLY A 564 19.14 -20.07 -22.39
C GLY A 564 20.40 -20.92 -22.15
N THR A 565 21.32 -20.38 -21.37
CA THR A 565 22.54 -21.07 -20.91
C THR A 565 22.50 -21.19 -19.40
N PHE A 566 22.83 -22.36 -18.85
CA PHE A 566 22.95 -22.59 -17.41
C PHE A 566 24.14 -23.51 -17.13
N SER A 567 24.56 -23.57 -15.87
CA SER A 567 25.65 -24.47 -15.43
C SER A 567 25.22 -25.22 -14.17
N ASP A 568 26.12 -26.05 -13.67
CA ASP A 568 26.18 -26.57 -12.30
C ASP A 568 26.15 -25.52 -11.15
N ASN A 569 26.09 -24.23 -11.48
CA ASN A 569 26.17 -23.05 -10.62
C ASN A 569 27.51 -22.83 -9.88
N SER A 570 28.62 -23.51 -10.23
CA SER A 570 29.96 -23.29 -9.63
C SER A 570 30.70 -22.05 -10.18
N GLY A 571 30.31 -21.58 -11.37
CA GLY A 571 30.76 -20.32 -11.97
C GLY A 571 32.15 -20.38 -12.60
N ASN A 572 33.19 -20.00 -11.84
CA ASN A 572 34.60 -20.10 -12.24
C ASN A 572 35.44 -20.91 -11.23
N SER A 573 34.77 -21.56 -10.27
CA SER A 573 35.36 -22.42 -9.25
C SER A 573 35.10 -23.88 -9.60
N ASP A 574 35.77 -24.81 -8.93
CA ASP A 574 35.34 -26.19 -8.91
C ASP A 574 34.01 -26.33 -8.14
N TYR A 575 33.13 -27.28 -8.51
CA TYR A 575 31.87 -27.51 -7.79
C TYR A 575 32.11 -28.06 -6.37
N LEU A 576 31.06 -28.15 -5.56
CA LEU A 576 31.14 -28.60 -4.18
C LEU A 576 30.78 -30.09 -4.04
N VAL A 577 31.48 -30.79 -3.16
CA VAL A 577 31.16 -32.15 -2.71
C VAL A 577 29.80 -32.20 -1.99
N TYR A 578 29.11 -33.34 -2.01
CA TYR A 578 27.73 -33.52 -1.54
C TYR A 578 26.64 -32.65 -2.23
N THR A 579 26.88 -32.18 -3.46
CA THR A 579 25.87 -31.43 -4.24
C THR A 579 24.70 -32.33 -4.63
N GLU A 580 23.44 -31.87 -4.50
CA GLU A 580 22.27 -32.38 -5.23
C GLU A 580 21.52 -31.25 -5.97
N CYS A 581 22.03 -30.83 -7.12
CA CYS A 581 21.38 -29.80 -7.93
C CYS A 581 20.20 -30.32 -8.75
N LYS A 582 19.19 -29.46 -8.95
CA LYS A 582 17.95 -29.77 -9.66
C LYS A 582 17.53 -28.58 -10.54
N TRP A 583 17.24 -28.81 -11.82
CA TRP A 583 16.66 -27.82 -12.73
C TRP A 583 15.42 -28.38 -13.42
N LEU A 584 14.46 -27.52 -13.73
CA LEU A 584 13.31 -27.81 -14.56
C LEU A 584 13.20 -26.77 -15.68
N ILE A 585 13.60 -27.18 -16.89
CA ILE A 585 13.31 -26.42 -18.10
C ILE A 585 11.84 -26.68 -18.44
N ALA A 586 10.98 -25.67 -18.31
CA ALA A 586 9.58 -25.74 -18.70
C ALA A 586 9.04 -24.39 -19.27
N PRO A 587 9.54 -23.91 -20.41
CA PRO A 587 9.07 -22.66 -21.04
C PRO A 587 7.63 -22.71 -21.51
N GLU A 588 6.94 -21.58 -21.49
CA GLU A 588 5.58 -21.47 -22.02
C GLU A 588 5.53 -21.87 -23.50
N GLY A 589 4.59 -22.74 -23.84
CA GLY A 589 4.38 -23.21 -25.21
C GLY A 589 5.36 -24.29 -25.71
N ALA A 590 6.30 -24.75 -24.89
CA ALA A 590 7.29 -25.75 -25.30
C ALA A 590 6.63 -27.10 -25.70
N GLN A 591 6.94 -27.62 -26.88
CA GLN A 591 6.54 -28.95 -27.36
C GLN A 591 7.70 -29.94 -27.40
N GLN A 592 8.94 -29.46 -27.44
CA GLN A 592 10.15 -30.26 -27.24
C GLN A 592 11.28 -29.34 -26.72
N ILE A 593 12.09 -29.84 -25.80
CA ILE A 593 13.30 -29.16 -25.31
C ILE A 593 14.52 -29.92 -25.84
N THR A 594 15.54 -29.19 -26.28
CA THR A 594 16.85 -29.73 -26.66
C THR A 594 17.94 -29.09 -25.78
N LEU A 595 18.87 -29.92 -25.32
CA LEU A 595 19.96 -29.59 -24.40
C LEU A 595 21.29 -30.01 -25.01
N ASP A 596 22.23 -29.07 -25.08
CA ASP A 596 23.58 -29.23 -25.62
C ASP A 596 24.60 -28.76 -24.58
N PHE A 597 25.44 -29.67 -24.07
CA PHE A 597 26.53 -29.30 -23.17
C PHE A 597 27.64 -28.57 -23.94
N THR A 598 28.22 -27.54 -23.32
CA THR A 598 29.34 -26.75 -23.89
C THR A 598 30.64 -26.98 -23.12
N THR A 599 30.55 -27.24 -21.81
CA THR A 599 31.63 -27.79 -20.97
C THR A 599 31.09 -28.97 -20.15
N PHE A 600 31.95 -29.94 -19.83
CA PHE A 600 31.57 -31.07 -18.98
C PHE A 600 32.79 -31.71 -18.31
N GLN A 601 33.11 -31.32 -17.08
CA GLN A 601 34.14 -31.90 -16.23
C GLN A 601 33.51 -32.27 -14.87
N THR A 602 33.50 -33.56 -14.55
CA THR A 602 32.94 -34.15 -13.31
C THR A 602 33.76 -35.39 -12.93
N GLU A 603 33.71 -35.88 -11.70
CA GLU A 603 34.41 -37.14 -11.36
C GLU A 603 33.84 -38.34 -12.16
N GLU A 604 34.72 -39.15 -12.74
CA GLU A 604 34.37 -40.31 -13.56
C GLU A 604 33.85 -41.47 -12.70
N ASP A 605 32.61 -41.93 -12.98
CA ASP A 605 31.86 -42.98 -12.26
C ASP A 605 31.35 -42.63 -10.82
N TYR A 606 31.60 -41.42 -10.30
CA TYR A 606 31.13 -40.98 -8.97
C TYR A 606 30.11 -39.83 -9.04
N ASP A 607 30.40 -38.78 -9.81
CA ASP A 607 29.55 -37.59 -9.93
C ASP A 607 28.70 -37.64 -11.21
N PHE A 608 27.41 -37.33 -11.10
CA PHE A 608 26.44 -37.64 -12.16
C PHE A 608 25.46 -36.53 -12.50
N VAL A 609 25.41 -36.14 -13.78
CA VAL A 609 24.32 -35.34 -14.36
C VAL A 609 23.31 -36.27 -15.03
N LYS A 610 22.05 -36.23 -14.58
CA LYS A 610 20.93 -37.08 -15.00
C LYS A 610 19.82 -36.24 -15.60
N ILE A 611 19.34 -36.60 -16.80
CA ILE A 611 18.35 -35.84 -17.56
C ILE A 611 17.12 -36.71 -17.81
N TYR A 612 15.91 -36.15 -17.61
CA TYR A 612 14.64 -36.87 -17.61
C TYR A 612 13.62 -36.26 -18.59
N ASP A 613 12.83 -37.12 -19.22
CA ASP A 613 11.83 -36.81 -20.26
C ASP A 613 10.49 -36.36 -19.66
N GLY A 614 10.52 -35.27 -18.90
CA GLY A 614 9.37 -34.72 -18.18
C GLY A 614 9.76 -33.92 -16.94
N PRO A 615 8.78 -33.47 -16.13
CA PRO A 615 8.98 -32.45 -15.10
C PRO A 615 9.62 -32.94 -13.79
N ASN A 616 9.93 -34.23 -13.62
CA ASN A 616 10.52 -34.75 -12.38
C ASN A 616 11.21 -36.13 -12.54
N GLN A 617 11.90 -36.57 -11.49
CA GLN A 617 12.69 -37.81 -11.42
C GLN A 617 11.91 -39.13 -11.68
N ASN A 618 10.56 -39.12 -11.75
CA ASN A 618 9.77 -40.30 -12.10
C ASN A 618 9.53 -40.44 -13.62
N ALA A 619 9.88 -39.42 -14.41
CA ALA A 619 9.82 -39.45 -15.86
C ALA A 619 10.90 -40.38 -16.46
N PRO A 620 10.80 -40.79 -17.74
CA PRO A 620 11.83 -41.61 -18.38
C PRO A 620 13.21 -40.96 -18.35
N LEU A 621 14.25 -41.68 -17.92
CA LEU A 621 15.62 -41.18 -17.94
C LEU A 621 16.15 -41.14 -19.39
N LEU A 622 16.50 -39.95 -19.87
CA LEU A 622 17.10 -39.71 -21.20
C LEU A 622 18.61 -40.00 -21.18
N GLY A 623 19.29 -39.68 -20.07
CA GLY A 623 20.72 -39.93 -19.93
C GLY A 623 21.25 -39.73 -18.51
N SER A 624 22.44 -40.27 -18.26
CA SER A 624 23.20 -40.12 -17.02
C SER A 624 24.69 -40.09 -17.38
N PHE A 625 25.40 -39.02 -17.01
CA PHE A 625 26.74 -38.71 -17.50
C PHE A 625 27.68 -38.31 -16.35
N SER A 626 28.96 -38.64 -16.49
CA SER A 626 30.04 -38.45 -15.51
C SER A 626 31.39 -38.34 -16.24
N GLY A 627 32.45 -37.87 -15.58
CA GLY A 627 33.79 -37.74 -16.16
C GLY A 627 34.00 -36.49 -17.03
N HIS A 628 35.00 -36.55 -17.91
CA HIS A 628 35.49 -35.42 -18.73
C HIS A 628 35.04 -35.41 -20.20
N ASN A 629 34.16 -36.32 -20.60
CA ASN A 629 33.67 -36.41 -21.98
C ASN A 629 32.35 -35.63 -22.12
N LEU A 630 32.27 -34.71 -23.09
CA LEU A 630 31.03 -34.01 -23.40
C LEU A 630 29.89 -35.01 -23.73
N PRO A 631 28.73 -34.92 -23.07
CA PRO A 631 27.53 -35.65 -23.46
C PRO A 631 27.08 -35.31 -24.90
N PRO A 632 26.37 -36.22 -25.58
CA PRO A 632 25.69 -35.89 -26.83
C PRO A 632 24.52 -34.93 -26.59
N THR A 633 24.07 -34.25 -27.65
CA THR A 633 22.78 -33.54 -27.69
C THR A 633 21.64 -34.43 -27.20
N ILE A 634 20.82 -33.93 -26.28
CA ILE A 634 19.65 -34.60 -25.70
C ILE A 634 18.40 -33.82 -26.06
N SER A 635 17.29 -34.49 -26.35
CA SER A 635 15.98 -33.85 -26.50
C SER A 635 14.89 -34.64 -25.79
N THR A 636 13.85 -33.96 -25.31
CA THR A 636 12.62 -34.60 -24.82
C THR A 636 11.86 -35.29 -25.96
N SER A 637 10.90 -36.14 -25.62
CA SER A 637 9.92 -36.69 -26.56
C SER A 637 9.07 -35.57 -27.16
N MET A 638 8.73 -35.69 -28.44
CA MET A 638 7.85 -34.72 -29.13
C MET A 638 6.47 -34.67 -28.45
N GLY A 639 6.07 -33.48 -27.99
CA GLY A 639 4.88 -33.24 -27.19
C GLY A 639 5.15 -33.05 -25.69
N VAL A 640 6.39 -33.24 -25.21
CA VAL A 640 6.80 -33.05 -23.81
C VAL A 640 7.53 -31.71 -23.66
N GLY A 641 6.86 -30.76 -23.02
CA GLY A 641 7.31 -29.39 -22.78
C GLY A 641 8.14 -29.20 -21.52
N ALA A 642 8.60 -30.28 -20.88
CA ALA A 642 9.38 -30.22 -19.65
C ALA A 642 10.60 -31.15 -19.69
N MET A 643 11.77 -30.64 -19.28
CA MET A 643 12.99 -31.41 -19.09
C MET A 643 13.51 -31.17 -17.68
N PHE A 644 13.56 -32.22 -16.88
CA PHE A 644 14.14 -32.18 -15.53
C PHE A 644 15.58 -32.67 -15.56
N ILE A 645 16.49 -31.90 -14.96
CA ILE A 645 17.92 -32.21 -14.83
C ILE A 645 18.25 -32.34 -13.33
N LYS A 646 19.07 -33.32 -12.97
CA LYS A 646 19.63 -33.47 -11.62
C LYS A 646 21.11 -33.78 -11.69
N PHE A 647 21.94 -32.97 -11.03
CA PHE A 647 23.38 -33.21 -10.83
C PHE A 647 23.63 -33.62 -9.38
N THR A 648 24.45 -34.65 -9.17
CA THR A 648 24.81 -35.15 -7.83
C THR A 648 26.31 -35.39 -7.70
N SER A 649 26.94 -34.96 -6.60
CA SER A 649 28.33 -35.29 -6.27
C SER A 649 28.53 -36.07 -4.95
N ASP A 650 29.68 -36.72 -4.84
CA ASP A 650 30.16 -37.64 -3.80
C ASP A 650 30.81 -36.91 -2.58
N ASP A 651 31.43 -37.61 -1.62
CA ASP A 651 32.10 -37.01 -0.45
C ASP A 651 33.52 -36.49 -0.72
N SER A 652 33.99 -36.60 -1.97
CA SER A 652 35.34 -36.27 -2.39
C SER A 652 35.44 -35.69 -3.82
N ILE A 653 36.67 -35.35 -4.24
CA ILE A 653 37.12 -35.04 -5.62
C ILE A 653 36.13 -34.21 -6.48
N ASN A 654 36.32 -32.88 -6.44
CA ASN A 654 35.63 -31.94 -7.32
C ASN A 654 36.46 -31.53 -8.57
N ASP A 655 35.76 -30.96 -9.56
CA ASP A 655 36.32 -30.44 -10.81
C ASP A 655 35.55 -29.16 -11.24
N THR A 656 35.99 -28.54 -12.33
CA THR A 656 35.51 -27.29 -12.95
C THR A 656 34.09 -27.31 -13.54
N GLY A 657 33.34 -28.39 -13.33
CA GLY A 657 31.90 -28.41 -13.60
C GLY A 657 31.48 -28.50 -15.05
N TRP A 658 30.22 -28.15 -15.30
CA TRP A 658 29.57 -28.26 -16.61
C TRP A 658 28.63 -27.10 -16.88
N THR A 659 28.55 -26.72 -18.16
CA THR A 659 27.68 -25.68 -18.70
C THR A 659 26.90 -26.27 -19.87
N ALA A 660 25.62 -25.93 -19.99
CA ALA A 660 24.75 -26.37 -21.07
C ALA A 660 23.89 -25.24 -21.62
N ASP A 661 23.77 -25.21 -22.94
CA ASP A 661 22.79 -24.42 -23.65
C ASP A 661 21.52 -25.26 -23.84
N TYR A 662 20.34 -24.64 -23.76
CA TYR A 662 19.09 -25.26 -24.13
C TYR A 662 18.29 -24.39 -25.09
N THR A 663 17.52 -25.05 -25.96
CA THR A 663 16.57 -24.42 -26.89
C THR A 663 15.26 -25.21 -26.90
N THR A 664 14.16 -24.52 -27.19
CA THR A 664 12.84 -25.16 -27.29
C THR A 664 12.25 -25.06 -28.69
N LEU A 665 11.47 -26.08 -29.04
CA LEU A 665 10.57 -26.09 -30.18
C LEU A 665 9.15 -25.88 -29.65
N GLY A 666 8.53 -24.78 -30.04
CA GLY A 666 7.23 -24.34 -29.56
C GLY A 666 7.20 -22.81 -29.47
N ILE A 667 6.02 -22.25 -29.30
CA ILE A 667 5.78 -20.86 -28.92
C ILE A 667 4.53 -20.81 -28.05
N PRO A 668 4.39 -19.85 -27.13
CA PRO A 668 3.12 -19.55 -26.49
C PRO A 668 2.04 -19.27 -27.55
N THR A 669 0.86 -19.83 -27.36
CA THR A 669 -0.33 -19.55 -28.19
C THR A 669 -1.13 -18.39 -27.60
N CYS A 670 -1.16 -18.29 -26.28
CA CYS A 670 -1.62 -17.14 -25.51
C CYS A 670 -0.60 -16.81 -24.41
N THR A 671 -0.61 -15.56 -23.90
CA THR A 671 0.28 -15.06 -22.84
C THR A 671 -0.41 -13.95 -22.05
N GLY A 672 -0.40 -14.03 -20.72
CA GLY A 672 -0.91 -12.96 -19.84
C GLY A 672 -2.42 -12.73 -19.93
N THR A 673 -2.87 -11.53 -19.55
CA THR A 673 -4.28 -11.19 -19.35
C THR A 673 -4.87 -10.34 -20.48
N THR A 674 -5.98 -10.80 -21.07
CA THR A 674 -6.77 -10.05 -22.07
C THR A 674 -8.06 -9.51 -21.45
N THR A 675 -8.21 -8.19 -21.36
CA THR A 675 -9.42 -7.55 -20.81
C THR A 675 -10.42 -7.19 -21.90
N PHE A 676 -11.68 -7.58 -21.72
CA PHE A 676 -12.80 -7.29 -22.60
C PHE A 676 -13.85 -6.40 -21.90
N THR A 677 -14.10 -5.22 -22.47
CA THR A 677 -15.14 -4.27 -22.04
C THR A 677 -16.34 -4.18 -23.01
N ALA A 678 -16.31 -4.93 -24.12
CA ALA A 678 -17.42 -4.99 -25.06
C ALA A 678 -18.59 -5.82 -24.51
N VAL A 679 -19.82 -5.55 -24.96
CA VAL A 679 -21.03 -6.30 -24.53
C VAL A 679 -21.11 -7.73 -25.11
N SER A 680 -20.26 -8.06 -26.08
CA SER A 680 -20.06 -9.41 -26.60
C SER A 680 -18.77 -9.50 -27.40
N ALA A 681 -18.03 -10.61 -27.28
CA ALA A 681 -16.93 -10.95 -28.16
C ALA A 681 -16.77 -12.48 -28.32
N THR A 682 -15.94 -12.86 -29.28
CA THR A 682 -15.46 -14.24 -29.52
C THR A 682 -13.95 -14.28 -29.33
N PHE A 683 -13.44 -15.32 -28.67
CA PHE A 683 -12.01 -15.52 -28.42
C PHE A 683 -11.68 -17.01 -28.36
N ASP A 684 -10.41 -17.36 -28.47
CA ASP A 684 -9.89 -18.72 -28.38
C ASP A 684 -8.63 -18.76 -27.50
N ASP A 685 -8.10 -19.96 -27.24
CA ASP A 685 -6.84 -20.20 -26.53
C ASP A 685 -5.57 -19.74 -27.30
N GLY A 686 -5.75 -19.05 -28.42
CA GLY A 686 -4.69 -18.49 -29.26
C GLY A 686 -4.05 -19.50 -30.22
N SER A 687 -4.39 -20.79 -30.11
CA SER A 687 -3.92 -21.81 -31.05
C SER A 687 -4.69 -21.80 -32.38
N GLY A 688 -5.90 -21.24 -32.40
CA GLY A 688 -6.75 -21.07 -33.58
C GLY A 688 -7.18 -22.37 -34.26
N ASN A 689 -6.36 -22.90 -35.17
CA ASN A 689 -6.59 -24.19 -35.86
C ASN A 689 -5.45 -25.19 -35.58
N GLY A 690 -4.61 -24.90 -34.58
CA GLY A 690 -3.45 -25.68 -34.20
C GLY A 690 -3.74 -26.66 -33.07
N LEU A 691 -2.79 -26.72 -32.14
CA LEU A 691 -2.94 -27.26 -30.80
C LEU A 691 -2.37 -26.18 -29.86
N TYR A 692 -2.84 -26.08 -28.63
CA TYR A 692 -2.21 -25.20 -27.64
C TYR A 692 -0.78 -25.68 -27.30
N GLY A 693 -0.10 -24.94 -26.43
CA GLY A 693 1.22 -25.32 -25.94
C GLY A 693 1.19 -25.77 -24.48
N ASN A 694 2.20 -26.52 -24.07
CA ASN A 694 2.38 -26.93 -22.67
C ASN A 694 2.78 -25.73 -21.80
N ASN A 695 2.64 -25.86 -20.47
CA ASN A 695 3.10 -24.91 -19.45
C ASN A 695 2.48 -23.50 -19.51
N GLN A 696 1.35 -23.30 -20.19
CA GLN A 696 0.78 -21.97 -20.43
C GLN A 696 -0.11 -21.50 -19.28
N HIS A 697 -0.08 -20.19 -19.02
CA HIS A 697 -1.02 -19.49 -18.14
C HIS A 697 -1.65 -18.30 -18.90
N CYS A 698 -2.95 -18.40 -19.18
CA CYS A 698 -3.65 -17.39 -19.98
C CYS A 698 -4.94 -16.96 -19.30
N ASP A 699 -5.10 -15.65 -19.12
CA ASP A 699 -6.26 -15.05 -18.45
C ASP A 699 -7.09 -14.20 -19.41
N TRP A 700 -8.41 -14.24 -19.25
CA TRP A 700 -9.34 -13.30 -19.88
C TRP A 700 -10.24 -12.71 -18.81
N VAL A 701 -10.27 -11.39 -18.70
CA VAL A 701 -11.19 -10.66 -17.82
C VAL A 701 -12.30 -10.07 -18.67
N ILE A 702 -13.55 -10.42 -18.40
CA ILE A 702 -14.73 -9.89 -19.08
C ILE A 702 -15.44 -9.00 -18.06
N ALA A 703 -15.35 -7.68 -18.25
CA ALA A 703 -15.99 -6.66 -17.42
C ALA A 703 -16.64 -5.59 -18.31
N PRO A 704 -17.78 -5.91 -18.97
CA PRO A 704 -18.48 -4.96 -19.84
C PRO A 704 -19.20 -3.94 -18.97
N PRO A 705 -19.00 -2.62 -19.17
CA PRO A 705 -19.57 -1.61 -18.30
C PRO A 705 -21.09 -1.74 -18.17
N CYS A 706 -21.60 -1.57 -16.94
CA CYS A 706 -23.03 -1.66 -16.62
C CYS A 706 -23.68 -3.05 -16.83
N ALA A 707 -22.92 -4.13 -17.06
CA ALA A 707 -23.48 -5.48 -17.11
C ALA A 707 -24.00 -5.90 -15.72
N THR A 708 -25.04 -6.74 -15.71
CA THR A 708 -25.54 -7.44 -14.52
C THR A 708 -25.46 -8.96 -14.66
N PHE A 709 -25.23 -9.48 -15.87
CA PHE A 709 -24.81 -10.86 -16.10
C PHE A 709 -23.86 -10.97 -17.30
N ILE A 710 -23.02 -12.01 -17.31
CA ILE A 710 -22.29 -12.47 -18.50
C ILE A 710 -22.65 -13.93 -18.73
N SER A 711 -23.09 -14.27 -19.94
CA SER A 711 -23.23 -15.66 -20.39
C SER A 711 -22.05 -16.03 -21.28
N LEU A 712 -21.15 -16.86 -20.76
CA LEU A 712 -20.06 -17.51 -21.51
C LEU A 712 -20.54 -18.80 -22.16
N SER A 713 -20.09 -19.07 -23.37
CA SER A 713 -20.41 -20.27 -24.15
C SER A 713 -19.21 -20.71 -24.97
N PHE A 714 -19.16 -22.00 -25.32
CA PHE A 714 -18.11 -22.59 -26.15
C PHE A 714 -18.71 -23.16 -27.43
N SER A 715 -18.06 -22.94 -28.57
CA SER A 715 -18.41 -23.58 -29.85
C SER A 715 -17.55 -24.80 -30.15
N GLU A 716 -16.29 -24.78 -29.71
CA GLU A 716 -15.32 -25.87 -29.81
C GLU A 716 -14.59 -25.99 -28.46
N PHE A 717 -14.29 -27.20 -27.98
CA PHE A 717 -13.65 -27.45 -26.68
C PHE A 717 -13.06 -28.87 -26.59
N GLU A 718 -11.73 -28.98 -26.55
CA GLU A 718 -10.98 -30.22 -26.37
C GLU A 718 -9.62 -29.96 -25.67
N THR A 719 -9.54 -30.24 -24.37
CA THR A 719 -8.31 -30.16 -23.53
C THR A 719 -7.91 -31.54 -22.97
N GLU A 720 -6.70 -31.68 -22.39
CA GLU A 720 -6.34 -32.91 -21.67
C GLU A 720 -7.20 -33.09 -20.40
N SER A 721 -7.95 -34.18 -20.35
CA SER A 721 -8.92 -34.46 -19.29
C SER A 721 -8.27 -34.67 -17.91
N GLN A 722 -8.59 -33.79 -16.96
CA GLN A 722 -8.06 -33.74 -15.58
C GLN A 722 -6.61 -33.26 -15.43
N ASN A 723 -5.98 -32.75 -16.49
CA ASN A 723 -4.66 -32.10 -16.42
C ASN A 723 -4.72 -30.63 -16.90
N ASP A 724 -5.43 -30.38 -18.01
CA ASP A 724 -5.53 -29.05 -18.61
C ASP A 724 -6.93 -28.46 -18.37
N PHE A 725 -6.97 -27.30 -17.70
CA PHE A 725 -8.19 -26.74 -17.14
C PHE A 725 -8.50 -25.35 -17.67
N VAL A 726 -9.76 -25.14 -18.06
CA VAL A 726 -10.37 -23.81 -18.12
C VAL A 726 -11.16 -23.59 -16.83
N LEU A 727 -10.68 -22.65 -16.02
CA LEU A 727 -11.31 -22.17 -14.80
C LEU A 727 -12.13 -20.91 -15.13
N VAL A 728 -13.29 -20.76 -14.50
CA VAL A 728 -14.15 -19.57 -14.66
C VAL A 728 -14.62 -19.11 -13.29
N PHE A 729 -14.53 -17.81 -13.01
CA PHE A 729 -14.85 -17.18 -11.74
C PHE A 729 -15.90 -16.08 -11.91
N ASP A 730 -16.69 -15.80 -10.87
CA ASP A 730 -17.74 -14.75 -10.84
C ASP A 730 -17.23 -13.48 -10.13
N ASP A 731 -15.98 -13.12 -10.44
CA ASP A 731 -15.21 -11.95 -9.96
C ASP A 731 -13.99 -11.71 -10.88
N ILE A 732 -13.38 -10.52 -10.81
CA ILE A 732 -12.20 -10.18 -11.64
C ILE A 732 -10.88 -10.62 -11.00
N GLU A 733 -10.84 -10.82 -9.69
CA GLU A 733 -9.68 -11.22 -8.89
C GLU A 733 -9.39 -12.74 -8.95
N GLY A 734 -10.33 -13.56 -9.44
CA GLY A 734 -10.17 -15.01 -9.58
C GLY A 734 -10.36 -15.79 -8.28
N THR A 735 -11.22 -15.31 -7.40
CA THR A 735 -11.47 -15.85 -6.05
C THR A 735 -12.75 -16.71 -5.96
N HIS A 736 -13.77 -16.43 -6.78
CA HIS A 736 -15.09 -17.06 -6.74
C HIS A 736 -15.31 -18.05 -7.90
N LEU A 737 -14.61 -19.19 -7.84
CA LEU A 737 -14.63 -20.23 -8.88
C LEU A 737 -16.04 -20.82 -9.08
N ILE A 738 -16.64 -20.59 -10.25
CA ILE A 738 -17.97 -21.10 -10.65
C ILE A 738 -17.91 -22.28 -11.64
N ALA A 739 -16.82 -22.46 -12.37
CA ALA A 739 -16.64 -23.64 -13.23
C ALA A 739 -15.18 -24.10 -13.35
N THR A 740 -15.01 -25.42 -13.48
CA THR A 740 -13.74 -26.09 -13.84
C THR A 740 -14.04 -27.04 -14.98
N LEU A 741 -13.44 -26.80 -16.14
CA LEU A 741 -13.75 -27.47 -17.40
C LEU A 741 -12.49 -28.16 -17.94
N SER A 742 -12.58 -29.42 -18.37
CA SER A 742 -11.49 -30.15 -19.05
C SER A 742 -12.02 -31.30 -19.91
N GLY A 743 -11.21 -31.78 -20.86
CA GLY A 743 -11.55 -32.90 -21.74
C GLY A 743 -12.26 -32.49 -23.04
N ALA A 744 -12.76 -33.49 -23.78
CA ALA A 744 -13.39 -33.34 -25.10
C ALA A 744 -14.93 -33.25 -25.09
N ASN A 745 -15.55 -32.86 -23.98
CA ASN A 745 -17.00 -32.68 -23.89
C ASN A 745 -17.33 -31.19 -23.93
N LEU A 746 -18.06 -30.74 -24.98
CA LEU A 746 -18.46 -29.35 -25.12
C LEU A 746 -19.24 -28.87 -23.86
N PRO A 747 -18.76 -27.84 -23.14
CA PRO A 747 -19.41 -27.37 -21.91
C PRO A 747 -20.82 -26.81 -22.14
N GLY A 748 -21.62 -26.81 -21.08
CA GLY A 748 -22.80 -25.95 -21.01
C GLY A 748 -22.40 -24.48 -20.85
N ALA A 749 -23.33 -23.56 -21.13
CA ALA A 749 -23.08 -22.14 -20.89
C ALA A 749 -22.84 -21.86 -19.39
N VAL A 750 -21.80 -21.08 -19.09
CA VAL A 750 -21.45 -20.62 -17.74
C VAL A 750 -21.96 -19.19 -17.59
N ILE A 751 -22.55 -18.87 -16.44
CA ILE A 751 -23.21 -17.58 -16.23
C ILE A 751 -22.60 -16.90 -14.99
N SER A 752 -22.04 -15.71 -15.19
CA SER A 752 -21.79 -14.75 -14.11
C SER A 752 -23.12 -14.13 -13.68
N ALA A 753 -23.31 -14.00 -12.36
CA ALA A 753 -24.50 -13.38 -11.78
C ALA A 753 -24.25 -11.95 -11.27
N ILE A 754 -23.03 -11.41 -11.44
CA ILE A 754 -22.69 -10.04 -11.04
C ILE A 754 -22.39 -9.09 -12.21
N GLY A 755 -22.13 -9.62 -13.42
CA GLY A 755 -21.78 -8.82 -14.60
C GLY A 755 -20.28 -8.74 -14.90
N GLU A 756 -19.44 -9.43 -14.11
CA GLU A 756 -17.99 -9.52 -14.22
C GLU A 756 -17.55 -11.00 -14.16
N MET A 757 -16.56 -11.38 -14.95
CA MET A 757 -16.10 -12.77 -15.05
C MET A 757 -14.62 -12.81 -15.42
N SER A 758 -13.80 -13.49 -14.62
CA SER A 758 -12.45 -13.91 -15.03
C SER A 758 -12.44 -15.37 -15.49
N ILE A 759 -11.59 -15.66 -16.47
CA ILE A 759 -11.40 -16.98 -17.08
C ILE A 759 -9.90 -17.23 -17.13
N ARG A 760 -9.47 -18.42 -16.70
CA ARG A 760 -8.06 -18.81 -16.66
C ARG A 760 -7.87 -20.18 -17.30
N PHE A 761 -7.06 -20.25 -18.35
CA PHE A 761 -6.62 -21.51 -18.97
C PHE A 761 -5.21 -21.85 -18.47
N THR A 762 -5.05 -23.06 -17.96
CA THR A 762 -3.77 -23.60 -17.48
C THR A 762 -3.48 -24.95 -18.12
N THR A 763 -2.30 -25.11 -18.73
CA THR A 763 -1.87 -26.37 -19.35
C THR A 763 -0.70 -27.01 -18.60
N GLY A 764 -0.69 -28.34 -18.57
CA GLY A 764 0.36 -29.16 -17.99
C GLY A 764 1.60 -29.27 -18.89
N PHE A 765 2.47 -30.23 -18.54
CA PHE A 765 3.80 -30.38 -19.11
C PHE A 765 3.86 -31.23 -20.40
N SER A 766 2.74 -31.79 -20.85
CA SER A 766 2.66 -32.71 -21.99
C SER A 766 1.22 -32.85 -22.51
N ASN A 767 1.06 -33.41 -23.73
CA ASN A 767 -0.23 -33.82 -24.33
C ASN A 767 -1.15 -32.66 -24.78
N VAL A 768 -0.61 -31.78 -25.62
CA VAL A 768 -1.35 -30.70 -26.27
C VAL A 768 -2.54 -31.18 -27.14
N MET A 769 -3.66 -30.46 -27.07
CA MET A 769 -4.93 -30.76 -27.75
C MET A 769 -5.44 -29.53 -28.54
N PRO A 770 -6.55 -29.61 -29.31
CA PRO A 770 -7.04 -28.50 -30.16
C PRO A 770 -7.57 -27.25 -29.44
N GLY A 771 -7.69 -27.24 -28.11
CA GLY A 771 -8.03 -26.03 -27.36
C GLY A 771 -9.53 -25.74 -27.33
N PHE A 772 -9.92 -24.46 -27.37
CA PHE A 772 -11.31 -24.05 -27.32
C PHE A 772 -11.58 -22.74 -28.06
N THR A 773 -12.78 -22.62 -28.64
CA THR A 773 -13.32 -21.34 -29.11
C THR A 773 -14.52 -20.97 -28.24
N ALA A 774 -14.44 -19.80 -27.62
CA ALA A 774 -15.42 -19.25 -26.69
C ALA A 774 -16.10 -17.98 -27.25
N ALA A 775 -17.30 -17.72 -26.76
CA ALA A 775 -18.08 -16.52 -27.04
C ALA A 775 -18.87 -16.12 -25.81
N TYR A 776 -18.88 -14.83 -25.47
CA TYR A 776 -19.69 -14.30 -24.38
C TYR A 776 -20.67 -13.22 -24.87
N THR A 777 -21.75 -13.04 -24.11
CA THR A 777 -22.70 -11.92 -24.23
C THR A 777 -23.12 -11.44 -22.84
N SER A 778 -23.18 -10.12 -22.65
CA SER A 778 -23.74 -9.47 -21.46
C SER A 778 -24.91 -8.55 -21.80
N ASP A 779 -25.51 -7.95 -20.77
CA ASP A 779 -26.53 -6.89 -20.84
C ASP A 779 -25.99 -5.47 -20.59
N GLY A 780 -24.65 -5.31 -20.61
CA GLY A 780 -23.99 -4.02 -20.39
C GLY A 780 -24.16 -2.99 -21.52
N ASN A 781 -23.42 -1.88 -21.41
CA ASN A 781 -23.41 -0.79 -22.36
C ASN A 781 -21.96 -0.39 -22.72
N ALA A 782 -21.72 -0.03 -23.98
CA ALA A 782 -20.38 0.30 -24.49
C ALA A 782 -19.83 1.66 -24.03
N ASN A 783 -20.65 2.49 -23.36
CA ASN A 783 -20.32 3.88 -23.02
C ASN A 783 -20.02 4.13 -21.53
N GLY A 784 -20.11 3.12 -20.65
CA GLY A 784 -19.78 3.30 -19.22
C GLY A 784 -18.26 3.25 -18.96
N ASN A 785 -17.79 3.90 -17.89
CA ASN A 785 -16.39 3.90 -17.45
C ASN A 785 -15.40 4.41 -18.51
N ALA A 786 -15.51 5.70 -18.83
CA ALA A 786 -14.55 6.39 -19.69
C ALA A 786 -13.34 6.90 -18.88
N ASN A 787 -12.12 6.49 -19.25
CA ASN A 787 -10.88 7.12 -18.81
C ASN A 787 -10.26 7.86 -20.01
N MET A 788 -10.29 9.18 -19.98
CA MET A 788 -9.94 10.04 -21.12
C MET A 788 -8.81 11.01 -20.79
N ILE A 789 -7.89 11.20 -21.74
CA ILE A 789 -6.90 12.28 -21.72
C ILE A 789 -7.26 13.26 -22.84
N LEU A 790 -7.28 14.55 -22.51
CA LEU A 790 -7.76 15.66 -23.33
C LEU A 790 -6.66 16.73 -23.39
N ASN A 791 -5.65 16.46 -24.22
CA ASN A 791 -4.39 17.20 -24.28
C ASN A 791 -4.05 17.79 -25.66
N ASP A 792 -4.88 17.59 -26.70
CA ASP A 792 -4.60 18.10 -28.05
C ASP A 792 -5.16 19.51 -28.34
N SER A 793 -6.13 19.99 -27.55
CA SER A 793 -6.95 21.17 -27.86
C SER A 793 -7.19 22.06 -26.66
N ASP A 794 -7.10 23.38 -26.87
CA ASP A 794 -7.39 24.44 -25.89
C ASP A 794 -8.90 24.52 -25.53
N PHE A 795 -9.77 23.74 -26.18
CA PHE A 795 -11.19 23.62 -25.88
C PHE A 795 -11.77 22.25 -26.23
N GLY A 796 -12.85 21.84 -25.57
CA GLY A 796 -13.54 20.57 -25.85
C GLY A 796 -14.77 20.30 -24.97
N THR A 797 -15.25 19.06 -25.00
CA THR A 797 -16.47 18.58 -24.31
C THR A 797 -16.22 17.29 -23.54
N ILE A 798 -16.90 17.12 -22.40
CA ILE A 798 -16.97 15.87 -21.63
C ILE A 798 -18.43 15.52 -21.31
N THR A 799 -18.73 14.23 -21.20
CA THR A 799 -20.05 13.66 -20.89
C THR A 799 -19.89 12.32 -20.21
N ASP A 800 -20.85 11.92 -19.36
CA ASP A 800 -20.92 10.58 -18.73
C ASP A 800 -21.38 9.45 -19.69
N GLY A 801 -21.69 9.76 -20.95
CA GLY A 801 -21.99 8.77 -22.00
C GLY A 801 -23.42 8.20 -21.98
N SER A 802 -24.30 8.70 -21.11
CA SER A 802 -25.71 8.27 -20.96
C SER A 802 -26.67 8.76 -22.05
N GLU A 803 -26.27 9.76 -22.85
CA GLU A 803 -27.02 10.33 -23.98
C GLU A 803 -28.49 10.72 -23.65
N GLY A 804 -28.73 11.19 -22.41
CA GLY A 804 -30.06 11.58 -21.95
C GLY A 804 -30.95 10.41 -21.48
N SER A 805 -30.34 9.26 -21.24
CA SER A 805 -30.84 8.24 -20.30
C SER A 805 -30.22 8.46 -18.91
N ASN A 806 -30.51 7.58 -17.95
CA ASN A 806 -29.76 7.57 -16.69
C ASN A 806 -28.31 7.06 -16.90
N TYR A 807 -27.37 7.53 -16.08
CA TYR A 807 -26.05 6.88 -15.94
C TYR A 807 -26.16 5.53 -15.21
N CYS A 808 -25.10 4.72 -15.31
CA CYS A 808 -25.04 3.42 -14.65
C CYS A 808 -24.59 3.51 -13.20
N ASN A 809 -25.12 2.62 -12.37
CA ASN A 809 -24.60 2.35 -11.03
C ASN A 809 -23.20 1.71 -11.15
N GLY A 810 -22.34 1.92 -10.16
CA GLY A 810 -20.99 1.33 -10.10
C GLY A 810 -19.99 1.94 -11.07
N GLN A 811 -20.24 3.15 -11.58
CA GLN A 811 -19.29 3.82 -12.48
C GLN A 811 -18.10 4.39 -11.72
N ASN A 812 -16.96 4.44 -12.41
CA ASN A 812 -15.77 5.17 -12.04
C ASN A 812 -15.08 5.63 -13.34
N SER A 813 -15.34 6.88 -13.73
CA SER A 813 -14.87 7.51 -14.98
C SER A 813 -13.97 8.70 -14.66
N THR A 814 -12.94 8.94 -15.48
CA THR A 814 -11.97 10.01 -15.28
C THR A 814 -11.65 10.79 -16.56
N TRP A 815 -11.39 12.09 -16.42
CA TRP A 815 -10.94 12.97 -17.51
C TRP A 815 -9.76 13.81 -17.05
N LEU A 816 -8.60 13.63 -17.68
CA LEU A 816 -7.45 14.51 -17.53
C LEU A 816 -7.45 15.56 -18.66
N ILE A 817 -7.76 16.81 -18.34
CA ILE A 817 -7.72 17.92 -19.28
C ILE A 817 -6.39 18.65 -19.12
N GLN A 818 -5.51 18.58 -20.12
CA GLN A 818 -4.15 19.13 -20.08
C GLN A 818 -3.73 19.72 -21.44
N PRO A 819 -4.29 20.86 -21.90
CA PRO A 819 -3.92 21.45 -23.18
C PRO A 819 -2.48 21.98 -23.19
N PRO A 820 -1.73 21.90 -24.30
CA PRO A 820 -0.28 22.11 -24.28
C PRO A 820 0.04 23.59 -24.15
N GLN A 821 0.77 23.96 -23.09
CA GLN A 821 1.08 25.33 -22.65
C GLN A 821 -0.07 26.08 -21.94
N ALA A 822 -1.09 25.37 -21.46
CA ALA A 822 -2.08 25.96 -20.57
C ALA A 822 -1.47 26.47 -19.24
N THR A 823 -2.07 27.53 -18.69
CA THR A 823 -1.81 28.08 -17.35
C THR A 823 -3.01 27.91 -16.42
N SER A 824 -4.20 27.84 -16.99
CA SER A 824 -5.44 27.45 -16.33
C SER A 824 -6.37 26.77 -17.33
N VAL A 825 -7.24 25.90 -16.81
CA VAL A 825 -8.34 25.26 -17.54
C VAL A 825 -9.62 25.70 -16.84
N THR A 826 -10.62 26.15 -17.59
CA THR A 826 -11.96 26.47 -17.06
C THR A 826 -12.97 25.46 -17.58
N LEU A 827 -13.71 24.84 -16.67
CA LEU A 827 -14.82 23.94 -16.96
C LEU A 827 -16.16 24.67 -16.73
N GLN A 828 -17.13 24.40 -17.61
CA GLN A 828 -18.50 24.87 -17.50
C GLN A 828 -19.48 23.74 -17.82
N CYS A 829 -20.36 23.41 -16.87
CA CYS A 829 -21.43 22.44 -17.08
C CYS A 829 -22.61 23.06 -17.88
N SER A 830 -23.24 22.26 -18.73
CA SER A 830 -24.46 22.61 -19.47
C SER A 830 -25.66 21.75 -19.07
N GLU A 831 -25.42 20.49 -18.66
CA GLU A 831 -26.43 19.56 -18.13
C GLU A 831 -25.85 18.85 -16.89
N PHE A 832 -26.67 18.61 -15.86
CA PHE A 832 -26.25 18.00 -14.59
C PHE A 832 -27.45 17.45 -13.80
N ASP A 833 -27.49 16.14 -13.54
CA ASP A 833 -28.49 15.44 -12.74
C ASP A 833 -27.89 14.14 -12.16
N ILE A 834 -27.34 14.22 -10.95
CA ILE A 834 -26.66 13.14 -10.20
C ILE A 834 -27.43 12.87 -8.89
N GLU A 835 -27.31 11.68 -8.29
CA GLU A 835 -27.99 11.38 -7.01
C GLU A 835 -27.71 12.47 -5.96
N ALA A 836 -28.75 12.98 -5.31
CA ALA A 836 -28.64 14.10 -4.38
C ALA A 836 -27.98 13.67 -3.05
N ALA A 837 -26.82 14.26 -2.75
CA ALA A 837 -26.06 13.99 -1.54
C ALA A 837 -26.89 14.13 -0.24
N ILE A 838 -26.76 13.16 0.66
CA ILE A 838 -27.49 13.12 1.92
C ILE A 838 -26.68 13.87 2.98
N GLY A 839 -26.83 15.19 2.99
CA GLY A 839 -26.05 16.09 3.85
C GLY A 839 -24.63 16.23 3.31
N ASN A 840 -23.64 15.69 4.04
CA ASN A 840 -22.24 15.66 3.59
C ASN A 840 -21.83 14.29 2.98
N VAL A 841 -22.78 13.33 2.89
CA VAL A 841 -22.53 12.02 2.29
C VAL A 841 -22.87 12.08 0.81
N PHE A 842 -21.84 11.95 -0.02
CA PHE A 842 -21.96 11.79 -1.46
C PHE A 842 -21.85 10.30 -1.75
N THR A 843 -22.92 9.72 -2.27
CA THR A 843 -22.99 8.34 -2.77
C THR A 843 -22.51 8.27 -4.21
N ASP A 844 -23.03 9.19 -5.01
CA ASP A 844 -22.54 9.53 -6.34
C ASP A 844 -21.91 10.92 -6.28
N ALA A 845 -20.85 11.16 -7.05
CA ALA A 845 -20.18 12.46 -7.06
C ALA A 845 -19.46 12.77 -8.37
N PHE A 846 -19.59 14.01 -8.82
CA PHE A 846 -18.74 14.64 -9.82
C PHE A 846 -17.71 15.52 -9.11
N GLU A 847 -16.43 15.15 -9.22
CA GLU A 847 -15.30 15.80 -8.54
C GLU A 847 -14.35 16.44 -9.55
N ILE A 848 -13.82 17.61 -9.19
CA ILE A 848 -12.90 18.39 -10.03
C ILE A 848 -11.68 18.78 -9.19
N TYR A 849 -10.49 18.52 -9.72
CA TYR A 849 -9.20 18.63 -9.05
C TYR A 849 -8.23 19.56 -9.80
N ASP A 850 -7.47 20.34 -9.05
CA ASP A 850 -6.49 21.32 -9.53
C ASP A 850 -5.11 20.66 -9.79
N GLY A 851 -5.04 19.85 -10.85
CA GLY A 851 -3.83 19.09 -11.17
C GLY A 851 -4.06 17.98 -12.19
N THR A 852 -3.42 16.84 -11.97
CA THR A 852 -3.35 15.71 -12.92
C THR A 852 -3.98 14.42 -12.40
N SER A 853 -4.39 14.39 -11.13
CA SER A 853 -4.87 13.20 -10.41
C SER A 853 -5.92 13.57 -9.34
N ASP A 854 -6.52 12.58 -8.70
CA ASP A 854 -7.37 12.73 -7.51
C ASP A 854 -6.59 12.85 -6.18
N ALA A 855 -5.26 12.84 -6.23
CA ALA A 855 -4.38 13.22 -5.13
C ALA A 855 -4.11 14.74 -5.07
N ASP A 856 -4.46 15.49 -6.13
CA ASP A 856 -4.29 16.93 -6.23
C ASP A 856 -5.39 17.70 -5.46
N THR A 857 -5.39 19.05 -5.51
CA THR A 857 -6.32 19.85 -4.69
C THR A 857 -7.75 19.81 -5.24
N LEU A 858 -8.69 19.21 -4.51
CA LEU A 858 -10.12 19.19 -4.85
C LEU A 858 -10.70 20.62 -4.91
N LEU A 859 -11.07 21.09 -6.12
CA LEU A 859 -11.73 22.37 -6.38
C LEU A 859 -13.24 22.33 -6.06
N GLY A 860 -13.87 21.16 -6.20
CA GLY A 860 -15.26 20.98 -5.85
C GLY A 860 -15.78 19.56 -6.06
N ARG A 861 -16.83 19.21 -5.31
CA ARG A 861 -17.56 17.94 -5.37
C ARG A 861 -19.04 18.25 -5.49
N PHE A 862 -19.70 17.69 -6.50
CA PHE A 862 -21.06 18.04 -6.92
C PHE A 862 -21.96 16.81 -7.06
N ALA A 863 -23.24 17.00 -6.74
CA ALA A 863 -24.29 15.99 -6.70
C ALA A 863 -25.66 16.69 -6.71
N GLY A 864 -26.75 15.98 -7.02
CA GLY A 864 -28.06 16.59 -7.28
C GLY A 864 -28.18 17.17 -8.68
N ASN A 865 -29.14 18.09 -8.87
CA ASN A 865 -29.52 18.63 -10.18
C ASN A 865 -29.43 20.16 -10.29
N ASP A 866 -28.72 20.80 -9.35
CA ASP A 866 -28.27 22.18 -9.49
C ASP A 866 -26.97 22.19 -10.32
N LEU A 867 -26.93 22.96 -11.41
CA LEU A 867 -25.76 23.09 -12.29
C LEU A 867 -24.53 23.60 -11.51
N PRO A 868 -23.38 22.90 -11.56
CA PRO A 868 -22.14 23.38 -10.96
C PRO A 868 -21.71 24.75 -11.52
N PRO A 869 -21.08 25.61 -10.68
CA PRO A 869 -20.52 26.87 -11.16
C PRO A 869 -19.36 26.63 -12.13
N ASN A 870 -19.04 27.63 -12.96
CA ASN A 870 -17.78 27.61 -13.72
C ASN A 870 -16.59 27.54 -12.76
N ILE A 871 -15.69 26.58 -12.99
CA ILE A 871 -14.53 26.29 -12.14
C ILE A 871 -13.26 26.42 -12.97
N THR A 872 -12.23 27.06 -12.42
CA THR A 872 -10.96 27.30 -13.10
C THR A 872 -9.82 26.76 -12.24
N SER A 873 -8.93 25.95 -12.81
CA SER A 873 -7.71 25.46 -12.18
C SER A 873 -6.66 26.57 -12.02
N SER A 874 -5.78 26.46 -11.03
CA SER A 874 -4.64 27.36 -10.85
C SER A 874 -3.43 26.99 -11.71
N GLY A 875 -3.40 25.75 -12.22
CA GLY A 875 -2.41 25.27 -13.20
C GLY A 875 -3.01 24.84 -14.54
N GLY A 876 -2.14 24.58 -15.52
CA GLY A 876 -2.50 24.13 -16.88
C GLY A 876 -3.04 22.69 -16.98
N SER A 877 -3.63 22.15 -15.93
CA SER A 877 -4.23 20.82 -15.89
C SER A 877 -5.42 20.81 -14.95
N MET A 878 -6.42 20.02 -15.30
CA MET A 878 -7.59 19.76 -14.47
C MET A 878 -7.95 18.28 -14.58
N PHE A 879 -8.00 17.61 -13.44
CA PHE A 879 -8.44 16.21 -13.37
C PHE A 879 -9.88 16.16 -12.87
N ILE A 880 -10.68 15.30 -13.47
CA ILE A 880 -12.11 15.19 -13.19
C ILE A 880 -12.44 13.72 -12.96
N LYS A 881 -13.23 13.43 -11.93
CA LYS A 881 -13.65 12.08 -11.55
C LYS A 881 -15.17 12.04 -11.39
N PHE A 882 -15.82 11.04 -11.97
CA PHE A 882 -17.21 10.73 -11.71
C PHE A 882 -17.32 9.31 -11.18
N TYR A 883 -17.94 9.15 -10.01
CA TYR A 883 -18.28 7.82 -9.49
C TYR A 883 -19.75 7.72 -9.07
N SER A 884 -20.28 6.50 -9.12
CA SER A 884 -21.62 6.16 -8.63
C SER A 884 -21.64 4.91 -7.76
N ASN A 885 -22.60 4.85 -6.84
CA ASN A 885 -22.87 3.72 -5.96
C ASN A 885 -23.55 2.55 -6.71
N ALA A 886 -23.95 1.48 -6.01
CA ALA A 886 -24.66 0.35 -6.61
C ALA A 886 -26.18 0.56 -6.87
N THR A 887 -26.78 1.68 -6.46
CA THR A 887 -28.24 1.91 -6.43
C THR A 887 -28.67 3.38 -6.52
N ILE A 888 -29.56 3.68 -7.48
CA ILE A 888 -30.13 5.01 -7.80
C ILE A 888 -29.20 5.79 -8.74
N SER A 889 -29.78 6.38 -9.79
CA SER A 889 -29.07 7.20 -10.76
C SER A 889 -29.96 8.33 -11.28
N GLY A 890 -29.33 9.42 -11.72
CA GLY A 890 -29.93 10.52 -12.47
C GLY A 890 -29.52 10.52 -13.94
N GLN A 891 -29.84 11.58 -14.66
CA GLN A 891 -29.66 11.75 -16.11
C GLN A 891 -28.25 12.21 -16.56
N GLY A 892 -27.27 12.26 -15.66
CA GLY A 892 -25.85 12.41 -16.01
C GLY A 892 -25.36 13.85 -16.05
N PHE A 893 -24.32 14.12 -16.85
CA PHE A 893 -23.78 15.46 -17.03
C PHE A 893 -23.18 15.68 -18.43
N ALA A 894 -23.23 16.94 -18.87
CA ALA A 894 -22.50 17.40 -20.05
C ALA A 894 -21.81 18.72 -19.72
N ALA A 895 -20.53 18.85 -20.10
CA ALA A 895 -19.73 20.04 -19.82
C ALA A 895 -18.75 20.36 -20.96
N THR A 896 -18.36 21.64 -21.04
CA THR A 896 -17.34 22.17 -21.95
C THR A 896 -16.14 22.69 -21.18
N TYR A 897 -14.93 22.57 -21.73
CA TYR A 897 -13.73 23.18 -21.17
C TYR A 897 -13.07 24.16 -22.14
N THR A 898 -12.33 25.13 -21.59
CA THR A 898 -11.46 26.08 -22.33
C THR A 898 -10.23 26.45 -21.50
N SER A 899 -9.03 26.52 -22.09
CA SER A 899 -7.80 26.93 -21.39
C SER A 899 -7.39 28.40 -21.60
N THR A 900 -6.53 28.89 -20.69
CA THR A 900 -5.75 30.14 -20.86
C THR A 900 -4.29 29.76 -21.07
N GLN A 901 -3.67 30.17 -22.17
CA GLN A 901 -2.29 29.78 -22.51
C GLN A 901 -1.23 30.71 -21.88
N ALA A 902 -0.04 30.18 -21.63
CA ALA A 902 1.15 31.01 -21.40
C ALA A 902 1.64 31.59 -22.73
N SER A 903 1.94 32.89 -22.79
CA SER A 903 2.74 33.45 -23.88
C SER A 903 4.14 32.81 -23.83
N SER A 904 4.55 32.10 -24.88
CA SER A 904 5.86 31.43 -24.92
C SER A 904 7.03 32.42 -24.98
N CYS A 905 6.75 33.65 -25.41
CA CYS A 905 7.69 34.77 -25.50
C CYS A 905 7.33 35.93 -24.56
N SER A 906 8.32 36.78 -24.28
CA SER A 906 8.21 37.96 -23.44
C SER A 906 8.97 39.14 -24.04
N ASP A 907 8.55 40.37 -23.68
CA ASP A 907 9.20 41.59 -24.17
C ASP A 907 10.62 41.74 -23.61
N ALA A 908 11.61 41.98 -24.49
CA ALA A 908 13.02 42.08 -24.10
C ALA A 908 13.81 43.19 -24.81
N ILE A 909 14.88 43.66 -24.17
CA ILE A 909 15.82 44.65 -24.73
C ILE A 909 17.24 44.06 -24.67
N PHE A 910 17.96 44.08 -25.79
CA PHE A 910 19.31 43.56 -25.93
C PHE A 910 20.31 44.69 -26.21
N THR A 911 21.29 44.85 -25.32
CA THR A 911 22.32 45.91 -25.41
C THR A 911 23.73 45.39 -25.74
N ASN A 912 23.87 44.10 -26.03
CA ASN A 912 25.15 43.47 -26.37
C ASN A 912 25.42 43.60 -27.88
N GLU A 913 26.69 43.58 -28.29
CA GLU A 913 27.08 43.74 -29.70
C GLU A 913 26.55 42.60 -30.60
N SER A 914 26.32 41.42 -30.02
CA SER A 914 25.69 40.26 -30.66
C SER A 914 24.91 39.41 -29.65
N GLY A 915 24.02 38.55 -30.17
CA GLY A 915 23.22 37.63 -29.37
C GLY A 915 22.26 36.78 -30.19
N SER A 916 21.41 36.01 -29.53
CA SER A 916 20.36 35.19 -30.14
C SER A 916 19.10 35.15 -29.28
N PHE A 917 17.95 34.94 -29.93
CA PHE A 917 16.62 34.91 -29.32
C PHE A 917 15.63 34.11 -30.19
N SER A 918 14.44 33.86 -29.66
CA SER A 918 13.35 33.10 -30.29
C SER A 918 12.01 33.54 -29.71
N ASP A 919 10.92 33.03 -30.27
CA ASP A 919 9.58 33.04 -29.68
C ASP A 919 9.41 32.12 -28.45
N GLY A 920 10.48 31.47 -27.99
CA GLY A 920 10.52 30.66 -26.79
C GLY A 920 9.97 29.23 -26.96
N SER A 921 9.52 28.84 -28.15
CA SER A 921 8.91 27.53 -28.46
C SER A 921 9.93 26.37 -28.56
N THR A 922 11.04 26.43 -27.83
CA THR A 922 12.28 25.67 -28.12
C THR A 922 12.18 24.14 -27.95
N ASN A 923 11.05 23.59 -27.52
CA ASN A 923 10.77 22.16 -27.42
C ASN A 923 9.33 21.77 -27.88
N GLY A 924 8.66 22.60 -28.69
CA GLY A 924 7.31 22.32 -29.21
C GLY A 924 6.58 23.59 -29.63
N ASN A 925 5.47 23.45 -30.37
CA ASN A 925 4.84 24.53 -31.12
C ASN A 925 4.51 25.80 -30.29
N TYR A 926 4.63 26.99 -30.87
CA TYR A 926 4.41 28.28 -30.17
C TYR A 926 2.96 28.49 -29.70
N ALA A 927 2.74 29.38 -28.72
CA ALA A 927 1.42 29.59 -28.14
C ALA A 927 0.45 30.41 -29.04
N ASN A 928 -0.81 29.96 -29.09
CA ASN A 928 -1.94 30.71 -29.67
C ASN A 928 -2.14 32.06 -28.94
N ASN A 929 -2.60 33.09 -29.65
CA ASN A 929 -2.89 34.45 -29.15
C ASN A 929 -1.69 35.21 -28.54
N SER A 930 -0.46 34.85 -28.94
CA SER A 930 0.77 35.53 -28.50
C SER A 930 0.92 36.91 -29.11
N SER A 931 1.57 37.81 -28.39
CA SER A 931 1.93 39.18 -28.82
C SER A 931 3.18 39.61 -28.07
N CYS A 932 4.35 39.57 -28.72
CA CYS A 932 5.67 39.73 -28.10
C CYS A 932 6.57 40.67 -28.92
N SER A 933 7.56 41.31 -28.27
CA SER A 933 8.49 42.22 -28.95
C SER A 933 9.93 42.23 -28.41
N TRP A 934 10.88 42.56 -29.27
CA TRP A 934 12.32 42.60 -28.94
C TRP A 934 12.96 43.86 -29.50
N LEU A 935 13.69 44.60 -28.66
CA LEU A 935 14.49 45.76 -29.07
C LEU A 935 15.98 45.43 -28.99
N ILE A 936 16.67 45.42 -30.12
CA ILE A 936 18.14 45.35 -30.19
C ILE A 936 18.66 46.80 -30.23
N GLN A 937 19.39 47.21 -29.19
CA GLN A 937 19.95 48.55 -28.99
C GLN A 937 21.35 48.49 -28.32
N PRO A 938 22.41 48.11 -29.03
CA PRO A 938 23.78 48.08 -28.48
C PRO A 938 24.43 49.46 -28.50
N GLU A 939 25.26 49.75 -27.51
CA GLU A 939 25.93 51.06 -27.38
C GLU A 939 26.97 51.28 -28.50
N ASP A 940 27.12 52.53 -28.98
CA ASP A 940 27.99 52.94 -30.10
C ASP A 940 27.77 52.21 -31.46
N ALA A 941 26.74 51.36 -31.62
CA ALA A 941 26.51 50.57 -32.83
C ALA A 941 26.16 51.40 -34.09
N ASN A 942 26.77 51.05 -35.23
CA ASN A 942 26.50 51.66 -36.54
C ASN A 942 25.34 50.98 -37.28
N SER A 943 25.25 49.65 -37.22
CA SER A 943 24.16 48.85 -37.81
C SER A 943 23.96 47.54 -37.05
N VAL A 944 22.76 46.96 -37.11
CA VAL A 944 22.42 45.63 -36.59
C VAL A 944 22.04 44.75 -37.78
N THR A 945 22.58 43.53 -37.86
CA THR A 945 22.16 42.51 -38.84
C THR A 945 21.52 41.34 -38.10
N LEU A 946 20.28 41.00 -38.46
CA LEU A 946 19.49 39.89 -37.96
C LEU A 946 19.50 38.75 -39.00
N SER A 947 19.72 37.53 -38.53
CA SER A 947 19.82 36.31 -39.32
C SER A 947 19.00 35.21 -38.65
N PHE A 948 17.93 34.75 -39.32
CA PHE A 948 17.04 33.70 -38.82
C PHE A 948 17.71 32.33 -38.99
N THR A 949 17.62 31.49 -37.95
CA THR A 949 18.22 30.15 -37.90
C THR A 949 17.16 29.03 -37.96
N ALA A 950 15.93 29.32 -37.56
CA ALA A 950 14.74 28.47 -37.74
C ALA A 950 13.51 29.36 -37.95
N PHE A 951 12.51 28.90 -38.71
CA PHE A 951 11.27 29.64 -38.96
C PHE A 951 10.14 28.74 -39.48
N ASP A 952 9.07 28.56 -38.69
CA ASP A 952 7.81 27.88 -39.05
C ASP A 952 6.61 28.49 -38.30
N THR A 953 5.75 29.22 -39.01
CA THR A 953 4.51 29.85 -38.46
C THR A 953 3.29 29.64 -39.37
N GLU A 954 2.07 29.86 -38.87
CA GLU A 954 0.86 29.77 -39.71
C GLU A 954 0.91 30.81 -40.85
N SER A 955 0.98 30.30 -42.09
CA SER A 955 1.26 31.09 -43.28
C SER A 955 0.16 32.13 -43.57
N GLY A 956 0.52 33.41 -43.49
CA GLY A 956 -0.37 34.55 -43.75
C GLY A 956 -1.21 35.01 -42.55
N TYR A 957 -1.09 34.36 -41.40
CA TYR A 957 -1.87 34.67 -40.19
C TYR A 957 -0.97 35.02 -39.00
N ASP A 958 0.03 34.17 -38.72
CA ASP A 958 0.95 34.34 -37.59
C ASP A 958 2.26 34.95 -38.08
N THR A 959 2.59 36.16 -37.61
CA THR A 959 3.53 37.04 -38.31
C THR A 959 4.65 37.60 -37.43
N VAL A 960 5.87 37.50 -37.95
CA VAL A 960 7.07 38.18 -37.41
C VAL A 960 7.32 39.44 -38.23
N THR A 961 7.39 40.61 -37.59
CA THR A 961 7.65 41.89 -38.26
C THR A 961 8.93 42.53 -37.72
N VAL A 962 9.79 43.03 -38.62
CA VAL A 962 11.08 43.65 -38.28
C VAL A 962 11.07 45.12 -38.71
N TYR A 963 11.57 46.02 -37.86
CA TYR A 963 11.49 47.48 -38.00
C TYR A 963 12.88 48.14 -37.83
N ASP A 964 13.15 49.16 -38.66
CA ASP A 964 14.39 49.96 -38.69
C ASP A 964 14.38 51.08 -37.65
N GLY A 965 14.35 50.74 -36.36
CA GLY A 965 14.25 51.71 -35.28
C GLY A 965 14.07 51.08 -33.90
N ILE A 966 13.45 51.85 -32.98
CA ILE A 966 13.30 51.48 -31.56
C ILE A 966 11.90 50.98 -31.18
N ASP A 967 10.91 51.12 -32.07
CA ASP A 967 9.52 50.74 -31.84
C ASP A 967 8.77 50.47 -33.17
N ALA A 968 7.52 50.00 -33.08
CA ALA A 968 6.67 49.65 -34.22
C ALA A 968 6.18 50.83 -35.08
N THR A 969 6.56 52.08 -34.78
CA THR A 969 6.28 53.25 -35.63
C THR A 969 7.38 53.52 -36.66
N ALA A 970 8.52 52.83 -36.56
CA ALA A 970 9.63 52.91 -37.50
C ALA A 970 9.33 52.20 -38.84
N SER A 971 10.24 52.35 -39.81
CA SER A 971 10.11 51.74 -41.14
C SER A 971 10.18 50.21 -41.06
N VAL A 972 9.18 49.50 -41.55
CA VAL A 972 9.21 48.03 -41.64
C VAL A 972 10.27 47.58 -42.66
N LEU A 973 11.20 46.73 -42.21
CA LEU A 973 12.20 46.05 -43.03
C LEU A 973 11.67 44.73 -43.63
N GLY A 974 10.75 44.05 -42.93
CA GLY A 974 10.09 42.85 -43.44
C GLY A 974 8.96 42.34 -42.55
N ILE A 975 8.07 41.54 -43.15
CA ILE A 975 6.99 40.78 -42.48
C ILE A 975 7.09 39.35 -42.99
N PHE A 976 7.12 38.37 -42.09
CA PHE A 976 7.40 36.97 -42.39
C PHE A 976 6.35 36.05 -41.73
N SER A 977 5.96 34.99 -42.45
CA SER A 977 5.07 33.92 -41.97
C SER A 977 5.21 32.67 -42.84
N GLY A 978 4.80 31.49 -42.34
CA GLY A 978 5.04 30.21 -43.02
C GLY A 978 6.35 29.56 -42.59
N ASN A 979 6.80 28.56 -43.35
CA ASN A 979 8.09 27.86 -43.16
C ASN A 979 9.29 28.24 -44.09
N PRO A 980 9.20 29.19 -45.04
CA PRO A 980 10.41 29.66 -45.73
C PRO A 980 11.30 30.49 -44.80
N LEU A 981 12.50 29.99 -44.49
CA LEU A 981 13.50 30.71 -43.69
C LEU A 981 13.81 32.09 -44.31
N PRO A 982 13.60 33.21 -43.58
CA PRO A 982 13.87 34.56 -44.10
C PRO A 982 15.35 34.80 -44.41
N ALA A 983 15.62 35.66 -45.40
CA ALA A 983 16.97 36.15 -45.68
C ALA A 983 17.43 37.17 -44.61
N GLU A 984 18.74 37.39 -44.51
CA GLU A 984 19.33 38.32 -43.53
C GLU A 984 18.87 39.78 -43.74
N ILE A 985 18.70 40.50 -42.62
CA ILE A 985 18.13 41.84 -42.57
C ILE A 985 19.10 42.76 -41.82
N THR A 986 19.54 43.84 -42.46
CA THR A 986 20.41 44.85 -41.82
C THR A 986 19.66 46.18 -41.64
N SER A 987 19.66 46.72 -40.42
CA SER A 987 19.12 48.06 -40.11
C SER A 987 20.03 49.17 -40.63
N THR A 988 19.49 50.37 -40.88
CA THR A 988 20.26 51.53 -41.34
C THR A 988 20.92 52.34 -40.22
N GLY A 989 20.66 51.98 -38.96
CA GLY A 989 21.35 52.48 -37.76
C GLY A 989 21.47 51.41 -36.67
N GLY A 990 22.14 51.73 -35.55
CA GLY A 990 22.41 50.79 -34.44
C GLY A 990 21.21 50.32 -33.61
N ASN A 991 19.98 50.38 -34.13
CA ASN A 991 18.78 49.88 -33.46
C ASN A 991 17.96 49.02 -34.43
N MET A 992 17.30 47.98 -33.90
CA MET A 992 16.31 47.19 -34.62
C MET A 992 15.22 46.71 -33.66
N PHE A 993 13.96 46.82 -34.06
CA PHE A 993 12.82 46.35 -33.28
C PHE A 993 12.11 45.20 -34.01
N VAL A 994 11.66 44.19 -33.28
CA VAL A 994 11.02 42.97 -33.82
C VAL A 994 9.73 42.69 -33.04
N THR A 995 8.67 42.25 -33.71
CA THR A 995 7.45 41.77 -33.06
C THR A 995 7.00 40.41 -33.61
N PHE A 996 6.31 39.62 -32.80
CA PHE A 996 5.66 38.37 -33.20
C PHE A 996 4.22 38.34 -32.65
N ASN A 997 3.25 38.02 -33.50
CA ASN A 997 1.82 38.00 -33.17
C ASN A 997 1.15 36.75 -33.76
N THR A 998 0.32 36.07 -32.99
CA THR A 998 -0.35 34.81 -33.38
C THR A 998 -1.86 34.83 -33.11
N ASN A 999 -2.62 33.96 -33.78
CA ASN A 999 -4.08 33.89 -33.66
C ASN A 999 -4.55 32.73 -32.77
N THR A 1000 -5.85 32.39 -32.83
CA THR A 1000 -6.52 31.39 -32.00
C THR A 1000 -6.28 29.92 -32.41
N THR A 1001 -5.69 29.64 -33.57
CA THR A 1001 -5.74 28.32 -34.22
C THR A 1001 -4.54 28.03 -35.11
N GLN A 1002 -4.10 26.76 -35.13
CA GLN A 1002 -2.88 26.26 -35.81
C GLN A 1002 -1.58 26.78 -35.17
N ARG A 1003 -0.57 25.92 -35.08
CA ARG A 1003 0.73 26.21 -34.46
C ARG A 1003 1.85 25.50 -35.21
N GLY A 1004 2.91 26.22 -35.58
CA GLY A 1004 4.15 25.65 -36.14
C GLY A 1004 5.25 25.52 -35.09
N ASP A 1005 6.41 24.98 -35.49
CA ASP A 1005 7.58 24.77 -34.61
C ASP A 1005 8.19 26.08 -34.06
N GLY A 1006 7.85 27.23 -34.65
CA GLY A 1006 8.26 28.56 -34.22
C GLY A 1006 9.51 29.08 -34.91
N TRP A 1007 10.17 30.09 -34.33
CA TRP A 1007 11.31 30.74 -34.98
C TRP A 1007 12.42 31.15 -34.01
N ALA A 1008 13.65 31.09 -34.53
CA ALA A 1008 14.86 31.51 -33.82
C ALA A 1008 15.70 32.40 -34.72
N ALA A 1009 16.38 33.38 -34.11
CA ALA A 1009 17.27 34.30 -34.80
C ALA A 1009 18.51 34.62 -33.98
N SER A 1010 19.54 35.05 -34.70
CA SER A 1010 20.78 35.63 -34.15
C SER A 1010 20.98 37.02 -34.72
N TYR A 1011 21.63 37.90 -33.98
CA TYR A 1011 22.00 39.22 -34.46
C TYR A 1011 23.47 39.54 -34.17
N THR A 1012 24.05 40.38 -35.03
CA THR A 1012 25.40 40.94 -34.88
C THR A 1012 25.41 42.41 -35.26
N SER A 1013 26.22 43.21 -34.58
CA SER A 1013 26.24 44.66 -34.74
C SER A 1013 27.63 45.16 -35.09
N THR A 1014 27.71 46.23 -35.87
CA THR A 1014 28.99 46.81 -36.28
C THR A 1014 29.38 47.97 -35.35
N ILE A 1015 30.50 47.82 -34.65
CA ILE A 1015 31.12 48.84 -33.78
C ILE A 1015 32.59 48.96 -34.21
N LEU A 1016 33.12 50.18 -34.31
CA LEU A 1016 34.44 50.44 -34.92
C LEU A 1016 35.53 50.70 -33.88
N GLY A 1017 36.45 49.74 -33.71
CA GLY A 1017 37.63 49.86 -32.85
C GLY A 1017 38.71 50.78 -33.42
N ILE A 1018 39.54 51.39 -32.56
CA ILE A 1018 40.43 52.50 -32.97
C ILE A 1018 41.81 52.06 -33.51
N GLN A 1019 42.14 50.76 -33.49
CA GLN A 1019 43.46 50.23 -33.88
C GLN A 1019 43.42 49.04 -34.86
N GLU A 1020 42.24 48.63 -35.35
CA GLU A 1020 42.04 47.33 -36.03
C GLU A 1020 42.54 47.28 -37.49
N ASN A 1021 43.49 48.13 -37.89
CA ASN A 1021 43.95 48.24 -39.27
C ASN A 1021 45.44 48.60 -39.41
N HIS A 1022 46.32 47.81 -38.79
CA HIS A 1022 47.78 47.91 -38.96
C HIS A 1022 48.41 46.58 -39.38
N SER A 1023 48.69 46.43 -40.68
CA SER A 1023 49.33 45.25 -41.26
C SER A 1023 50.82 45.15 -40.86
N GLY A 1024 51.15 44.34 -39.85
CA GLY A 1024 52.55 43.98 -39.57
C GLY A 1024 52.93 43.61 -38.14
N ILE A 1025 52.03 43.73 -37.16
CA ILE A 1025 52.27 43.32 -35.76
C ILE A 1025 51.28 42.21 -35.40
N SER A 1026 51.79 41.07 -34.94
CA SER A 1026 51.00 39.85 -34.70
C SER A 1026 50.31 39.84 -33.32
N MET A 1027 49.83 41.01 -32.88
CA MET A 1027 49.21 41.25 -31.57
C MET A 1027 47.96 42.12 -31.72
N HIS A 1028 46.86 41.75 -31.05
CA HIS A 1028 45.59 42.46 -31.06
C HIS A 1028 45.13 42.77 -29.62
N ILE A 1029 44.44 43.88 -29.43
CA ILE A 1029 43.94 44.36 -28.13
C ILE A 1029 42.46 44.67 -28.29
N PHE A 1030 41.59 43.90 -27.64
CA PHE A 1030 40.13 44.06 -27.75
C PHE A 1030 39.42 43.89 -26.38
N PRO A 1031 38.37 44.68 -26.07
CA PRO A 1031 37.95 45.88 -26.80
C PRO A 1031 38.95 47.04 -26.58
N ASN A 1032 38.96 48.03 -27.48
CA ASN A 1032 39.82 49.22 -27.37
C ASN A 1032 39.21 50.41 -28.12
N PRO A 1033 38.48 51.33 -27.44
CA PRO A 1033 38.42 51.52 -25.98
C PRO A 1033 37.77 50.38 -25.18
N ASN A 1034 38.06 50.33 -23.88
CA ASN A 1034 37.46 49.41 -22.92
C ASN A 1034 37.19 50.10 -21.56
N ASN A 1035 36.55 49.39 -20.63
CA ASN A 1035 36.29 49.82 -19.25
C ASN A 1035 37.41 49.41 -18.26
N GLY A 1036 38.63 49.22 -18.75
CA GLY A 1036 39.77 48.70 -18.01
C GLY A 1036 39.96 47.19 -18.11
N LYS A 1037 39.00 46.40 -18.62
CA LYS A 1037 39.18 44.97 -18.90
C LYS A 1037 39.30 44.72 -20.40
N PHE A 1038 40.34 44.00 -20.81
CA PHE A 1038 40.61 43.71 -22.23
C PHE A 1038 41.50 42.48 -22.40
N THR A 1039 41.37 41.83 -23.55
CA THR A 1039 42.19 40.70 -23.98
C THR A 1039 43.33 41.17 -24.88
N ILE A 1040 44.54 40.68 -24.64
CA ILE A 1040 45.66 40.76 -25.58
C ILE A 1040 45.84 39.40 -26.26
N THR A 1041 45.49 39.32 -27.54
CA THR A 1041 45.79 38.14 -28.38
C THR A 1041 47.17 38.30 -29.00
N SER A 1042 48.09 37.38 -28.74
CA SER A 1042 49.43 37.34 -29.35
C SER A 1042 49.63 36.03 -30.09
N THR A 1043 50.24 36.08 -31.28
CA THR A 1043 50.59 34.87 -32.06
C THR A 1043 52.10 34.59 -32.11
N LEU A 1044 52.86 35.23 -31.21
CA LEU A 1044 54.32 35.11 -31.12
C LEU A 1044 54.74 33.90 -30.27
N ASN A 1045 55.73 33.12 -30.74
CA ASN A 1045 56.19 31.88 -30.12
C ASN A 1045 57.24 32.07 -28.99
N ALA A 1046 57.21 33.20 -28.28
CA ALA A 1046 58.11 33.51 -27.17
C ALA A 1046 57.30 34.07 -25.99
N GLU A 1047 57.77 33.88 -24.75
CA GLU A 1047 57.16 34.54 -23.59
C GLU A 1047 57.53 36.03 -23.60
N LEU A 1048 56.52 36.90 -23.59
CA LEU A 1048 56.65 38.35 -23.63
C LEU A 1048 56.34 38.93 -22.26
N THR A 1049 56.94 40.07 -21.91
CA THR A 1049 56.43 40.88 -20.78
C THR A 1049 55.68 42.12 -21.29
N VAL A 1050 54.48 42.35 -20.79
CA VAL A 1050 53.68 43.55 -21.03
C VAL A 1050 53.52 44.35 -19.75
N SER A 1051 53.48 45.68 -19.85
CA SER A 1051 53.16 46.58 -18.74
C SER A 1051 52.34 47.77 -19.24
N VAL A 1052 51.47 48.31 -18.40
CA VAL A 1052 50.74 49.56 -18.70
C VAL A 1052 51.56 50.74 -18.18
N VAL A 1053 51.90 51.67 -19.07
CA VAL A 1053 52.58 52.93 -18.75
C VAL A 1053 51.67 54.12 -19.03
N ASP A 1054 51.87 55.22 -18.30
CA ASP A 1054 51.21 56.49 -18.59
C ASP A 1054 51.84 57.21 -19.80
N MET A 1055 51.22 58.31 -20.24
CA MET A 1055 51.72 59.15 -21.33
C MET A 1055 53.05 59.88 -21.01
N LEU A 1056 53.61 59.72 -19.80
CA LEU A 1056 54.94 60.19 -19.41
C LEU A 1056 55.98 59.06 -19.38
N GLY A 1057 55.59 57.83 -19.75
CA GLY A 1057 56.45 56.64 -19.77
C GLY A 1057 56.64 55.99 -18.40
N LYS A 1058 55.87 56.36 -17.38
CA LYS A 1058 55.94 55.74 -16.05
C LYS A 1058 55.05 54.49 -16.02
N THR A 1059 55.62 53.36 -15.65
CA THR A 1059 54.88 52.12 -15.37
C THR A 1059 53.87 52.33 -14.23
N ILE A 1060 52.59 52.05 -14.51
CA ILE A 1060 51.47 52.18 -13.58
C ILE A 1060 50.99 50.81 -13.10
N LEU A 1061 50.97 49.80 -13.99
CA LEU A 1061 50.74 48.40 -13.62
C LEU A 1061 52.02 47.57 -13.82
N PRO A 1062 52.33 46.62 -12.91
CA PRO A 1062 53.52 45.76 -13.02
C PRO A 1062 53.59 44.97 -14.33
N LYS A 1063 54.77 44.41 -14.60
CA LYS A 1063 54.95 43.50 -15.73
C LYS A 1063 54.14 42.21 -15.55
N HIS A 1064 53.31 41.89 -16.52
CA HIS A 1064 52.65 40.60 -16.68
C HIS A 1064 53.34 39.81 -17.80
N ASN A 1065 53.49 38.50 -17.61
CA ASN A 1065 53.96 37.60 -18.68
C ASN A 1065 52.76 37.21 -19.55
N ILE A 1066 52.88 37.37 -20.86
CA ILE A 1066 51.87 36.92 -21.83
C ILE A 1066 52.45 35.84 -22.76
N LYS A 1067 51.59 34.93 -23.21
CA LYS A 1067 51.91 33.76 -24.03
C LYS A 1067 51.22 33.84 -25.39
N ASN A 1068 51.57 32.90 -26.28
CA ASN A 1068 50.82 32.70 -27.52
C ASN A 1068 49.36 32.30 -27.20
N GLY A 1069 48.40 32.92 -27.88
CA GLY A 1069 46.97 32.84 -27.58
C GLY A 1069 46.41 34.13 -26.98
N ASN A 1070 45.25 34.03 -26.34
CA ASN A 1070 44.58 35.12 -25.65
C ASN A 1070 45.11 35.28 -24.22
N ASN A 1071 45.28 36.51 -23.77
CA ASN A 1071 45.77 36.86 -22.43
C ASN A 1071 44.92 37.99 -21.87
N ASP A 1072 44.06 37.71 -20.90
CA ASP A 1072 43.16 38.71 -20.33
C ASP A 1072 43.89 39.57 -19.28
N ILE A 1073 43.71 40.89 -19.38
CA ILE A 1073 44.34 41.89 -18.52
C ILE A 1073 43.25 42.68 -17.80
N ASP A 1074 43.32 42.71 -16.47
CA ASP A 1074 42.46 43.55 -15.65
C ASP A 1074 43.20 44.81 -15.20
N ALA A 1075 42.83 45.94 -15.81
CA ALA A 1075 43.29 47.27 -15.51
C ALA A 1075 42.17 48.16 -14.92
N SER A 1076 41.06 47.60 -14.41
CA SER A 1076 39.91 48.39 -13.91
C SER A 1076 40.22 49.31 -12.72
N GLN A 1077 41.36 49.12 -12.05
CA GLN A 1077 41.94 50.05 -11.06
C GLN A 1077 42.47 51.37 -11.66
N LEU A 1078 42.57 51.49 -12.99
CA LEU A 1078 43.00 52.72 -13.67
C LEU A 1078 41.80 53.63 -13.95
N SER A 1079 42.02 54.94 -13.88
CA SER A 1079 40.99 55.94 -14.22
C SER A 1079 40.82 56.07 -15.73
N SER A 1080 39.64 56.54 -16.18
CA SER A 1080 39.36 56.91 -17.56
C SER A 1080 40.48 57.77 -18.17
N GLY A 1081 41.09 57.33 -19.27
CA GLY A 1081 42.28 57.96 -19.83
C GLY A 1081 42.92 57.21 -20.99
N VAL A 1082 43.94 57.84 -21.58
CA VAL A 1082 44.80 57.22 -22.59
C VAL A 1082 46.08 56.74 -21.92
N TYR A 1083 46.40 55.47 -22.14
CA TYR A 1083 47.57 54.77 -21.64
C TYR A 1083 48.33 54.13 -22.81
N LEU A 1084 49.52 53.60 -22.51
CA LEU A 1084 50.31 52.86 -23.48
C LEU A 1084 50.60 51.45 -22.94
N LEU A 1085 50.35 50.43 -23.74
CA LEU A 1085 50.76 49.05 -23.49
C LEU A 1085 52.17 48.86 -24.03
N HIS A 1086 53.12 48.59 -23.16
CA HIS A 1086 54.54 48.49 -23.47
C HIS A 1086 55.00 47.04 -23.36
N PHE A 1087 55.47 46.47 -24.48
CA PHE A 1087 55.85 45.07 -24.61
C PHE A 1087 57.36 44.92 -24.78
N GLU A 1088 57.97 43.92 -24.14
CA GLU A 1088 59.41 43.63 -24.22
C GLU A 1088 59.68 42.15 -24.57
N SER A 1089 60.57 41.92 -25.55
CA SER A 1089 61.04 40.62 -26.02
C SER A 1089 62.51 40.69 -26.42
N ASP A 1090 63.38 39.86 -25.84
CA ASP A 1090 64.81 39.75 -26.20
C ASP A 1090 65.55 41.10 -26.30
N GLY A 1091 65.18 42.07 -25.45
CA GLY A 1091 65.73 43.43 -25.43
C GLY A 1091 65.16 44.41 -26.46
N ASN A 1092 64.18 43.99 -27.26
CA ASN A 1092 63.40 44.86 -28.16
C ASN A 1092 62.09 45.28 -27.48
N TYR A 1093 61.60 46.47 -27.83
CA TYR A 1093 60.42 47.08 -27.23
C TYR A 1093 59.40 47.51 -28.29
N TYR A 1094 58.13 47.22 -28.02
CA TYR A 1094 56.98 47.65 -28.82
C TYR A 1094 55.99 48.41 -27.94
N THR A 1095 55.13 49.26 -28.51
CA THR A 1095 54.20 50.07 -27.72
C THR A 1095 52.92 50.37 -28.48
N GLU A 1096 51.79 50.01 -27.88
CA GLU A 1096 50.44 50.21 -28.42
C GLU A 1096 49.62 51.17 -27.57
N LYS A 1097 48.60 51.78 -28.19
CA LYS A 1097 47.68 52.70 -27.50
C LYS A 1097 46.55 51.94 -26.83
N LEU A 1098 46.36 52.17 -25.53
CA LEU A 1098 45.23 51.68 -24.75
C LEU A 1098 44.32 52.86 -24.37
N ILE A 1099 42.99 52.70 -24.49
CA ILE A 1099 42.02 53.71 -24.05
C ILE A 1099 41.08 53.07 -23.04
N ILE A 1100 41.08 53.60 -21.82
CA ILE A 1100 40.13 53.24 -20.76
C ILE A 1100 39.06 54.34 -20.72
N ARG A 1101 37.78 53.97 -20.83
CA ARG A 1101 36.61 54.84 -20.66
C ARG A 1101 36.14 54.77 -19.20
#